data_AF-A0A161I937-F1
#
_entry.id   AF-A0A161I937-F1
#
_cell.length_a   1.000
_cell.length_b   1.000
_cell.length_c   1.000
_cell.angle_alpha   90.00
_cell.angle_beta   90.00
_cell.angle_gamma   90.00
#
_symmetry.space_group_name_H-M   'P 1'
#
loop_
_entity.id
_entity.type
_entity.pdbx_description
1 polymer ?
#
loop_
_entity_poly.entity_id
_entity_poly.type
_entity_poly.pdbx_seq_one_letter_code
_entity_poly.pdbx_strand_id
1 'polypeptide(L)'
;MTPIGRTLRTSLAALAAAALTLTPAVTASAVGPAGAFDANDLTPGNITADLVVGDFTVKATAAKGVTVDASDRTSDRGDVYTQRVKLNGSGDAAQRSLQLTAEGPGEVIVHARSGSGTADRALALYDAAWTPLDTAPALADDGSRTITTETLDIPAAGTYWIASPSSGVNLYYAEISDGSAPQRAPWTDVAAPVVDAVEVDPADPSSLLVHYTGLLGEDGADVAHAVLTDAAGAEVDRAFTATDGTSGTIALSPPSSGTYTVQVELTRSGEADGLVSEPVAAPAFRLPLGAPAVTGALTSGVSGGQATVTVDWGAVAEAETYSVQTAQGGDFTDAVTGVTGTTADVAGLTPGGVYQVRVVAHRGTDSTAGEPTEVTVAAAVERWQSADIGSNANSGGSIVENADGTITFDARASSTKLASSEDGFQYHYTEIDPETENFTLTATFTVDDAAAKDNQSGFGVLAVDTLTPGVSAARYMNSAGALITRYGEGTGTVSDGTPGARFVHGYTGAPTDNTAGARDSSDSVVFDETWRSDVATGPKFATGDVFTLSLRKSNTGYHATWLRDAADGGDVEVIQYDPDMLLQQDGERLYVGMAVARKIMVTVSDWELTTILPADDEAAQEPPTEYVPATLGVDITSTTPHDSLDIPLVANMYGTGQILDAAGDVVVDGVALAPGERALATVELADGVNELTARLLPDAEQPHLGEREEIESTDPVDVPLTITVKAYGEPGQSLRVAPDGTPDGAGTTADPLDLHTAVGFAQPGQQIVLAGGDYALDRKVVVERGRDGTPDAPITLMSEPGARATLDLAGSPDGGLVLRGDWWHVYDLEITGSRDKAKPMLIEGNHNVVERVESHHNADTGIQISGRSAEPPSMWPSHNLVVSSESHNNADPGGNDADGFGVKLTVGEGNVLRHNIAHHNIDDGWDLYAKSTTGPIGTVIVEDSVAYANGFLEADPSKTGEGNGFKLGGESMPGDHLLRNSLSYGNLGTGVTSNSGPDVRLRDVTTVSNDRGVRLETNAATTAYEATGVISWQNPTVDLLDLQQADTSLLTDPSNHWHLGAGTDVDASWFVSTDETLRPEIAADGSVEMHGLYELTDAAPADTGARFVPVEDPTVIDVLPEVSAGEPGPAAWYDTAVYVRGDVVQHDGVVYEARWWTRNQEPGAPGYGPWAEVGPADAAPAVAECAPAWDPRTVYTGGEIVSFDGLNHRALWWTLRQEPGASVWGAWSAVEACA
;
A
#
# COMPACT_ATOMS: atom_id res chain seq x y z
N MET A 1 16.88 -32.77 51.78
CA MET A 1 17.10 -32.40 50.37
C MET A 1 18.01 -33.46 49.78
N THR A 2 17.41 -34.43 49.11
CA THR A 2 18.10 -35.53 48.42
C THR A 2 17.86 -35.29 46.93
N PRO A 3 18.89 -35.33 46.07
CA PRO A 3 18.75 -34.91 44.69
C PRO A 3 17.99 -35.99 43.91
N ILE A 4 16.84 -35.62 43.34
CA ILE A 4 16.12 -36.46 42.37
C ILE A 4 16.50 -35.91 41.01
N GLY A 5 17.33 -36.66 40.28
CA GLY A 5 17.66 -36.36 38.89
C GLY A 5 16.39 -36.37 38.05
N ARG A 6 16.12 -35.27 37.36
CA ARG A 6 15.10 -35.18 36.31
C ARG A 6 15.78 -35.41 34.98
N THR A 7 15.32 -36.47 34.30
CA THR A 7 15.64 -36.85 32.94
C THR A 7 15.18 -35.78 31.95
N LEU A 8 16.06 -35.41 31.02
CA LEU A 8 15.80 -34.56 29.86
C LEU A 8 14.55 -35.05 29.12
N ARG A 9 13.61 -34.14 28.85
CA ARG A 9 12.57 -34.31 27.82
C ARG A 9 12.94 -33.39 26.67
N THR A 10 13.29 -34.01 25.54
CA THR A 10 13.36 -33.35 24.24
C THR A 10 11.96 -32.96 23.80
N SER A 11 11.83 -31.74 23.29
CA SER A 11 10.64 -31.19 22.64
C SER A 11 10.17 -32.09 21.49
N LEU A 12 8.87 -32.43 21.49
CA LEU A 12 8.19 -33.09 20.37
C LEU A 12 7.96 -32.05 19.25
N ALA A 13 9.00 -31.82 18.45
CA ALA A 13 8.89 -31.23 17.11
C ALA A 13 9.92 -31.84 16.13
N ALA A 14 10.49 -33.00 16.45
CA ALA A 14 11.49 -33.64 15.61
C ALA A 14 11.43 -35.16 15.73
N LEU A 15 10.53 -35.83 14.98
CA LEU A 15 10.70 -37.19 14.42
C LEU A 15 9.38 -37.68 13.81
N ALA A 16 9.14 -37.31 12.56
CA ALA A 16 8.29 -38.07 11.64
C ALA A 16 8.94 -38.03 10.25
N ALA A 17 10.08 -38.71 10.12
CA ALA A 17 10.65 -39.06 8.83
C ALA A 17 11.36 -40.42 8.99
N ALA A 18 11.10 -41.31 8.03
CA ALA A 18 11.66 -42.66 7.87
C ALA A 18 10.98 -43.80 8.65
N ALA A 19 9.93 -44.39 8.04
CA ALA A 19 9.83 -45.84 7.87
C ALA A 19 8.73 -46.24 6.86
N LEU A 20 8.99 -46.09 5.56
CA LEU A 20 8.42 -47.01 4.57
C LEU A 20 9.54 -47.37 3.57
N THR A 21 10.21 -48.50 3.78
CA THR A 21 11.13 -49.08 2.80
C THR A 21 10.46 -50.27 2.09
N LEU A 22 10.16 -50.05 0.82
CA LEU A 22 10.44 -50.91 -0.34
C LEU A 22 9.84 -52.33 -0.38
N THR A 23 8.89 -52.50 -1.30
CA THR A 23 9.04 -53.51 -2.36
C THR A 23 9.53 -52.83 -3.63
N PRO A 24 10.63 -53.29 -4.25
CA PRO A 24 11.19 -52.64 -5.42
C PRO A 24 10.37 -53.05 -6.65
N ALA A 25 9.54 -52.15 -7.16
CA ALA A 25 9.54 -51.99 -8.60
C ALA A 25 10.92 -51.44 -8.92
N VAL A 26 11.72 -52.18 -9.69
CA VAL A 26 12.93 -51.64 -10.29
C VAL A 26 12.43 -50.60 -11.28
N THR A 27 12.20 -49.37 -10.80
CA THR A 27 12.13 -48.21 -11.67
C THR A 27 13.54 -48.06 -12.23
N ALA A 28 13.66 -48.18 -13.54
CA ALA A 28 14.93 -47.89 -14.19
C ALA A 28 15.30 -46.45 -13.81
N SER A 29 16.47 -46.25 -13.20
CA SER A 29 17.02 -44.90 -13.11
C SER A 29 17.31 -44.42 -14.53
N ALA A 30 17.34 -43.10 -14.73
CA ALA A 30 17.88 -42.53 -15.95
C ALA A 30 19.24 -43.19 -16.26
N VAL A 31 19.37 -43.90 -17.39
CA VAL A 31 20.67 -44.39 -17.86
C VAL A 31 21.07 -43.49 -19.01
N GLY A 32 21.71 -42.38 -18.67
CA GLY A 32 22.30 -41.48 -19.65
C GLY A 32 23.43 -42.13 -20.45
N PRO A 33 23.83 -41.55 -21.59
CA PRO A 33 25.04 -41.95 -22.31
C PRO A 33 26.28 -41.75 -21.45
N ALA A 34 27.36 -42.45 -21.78
CA ALA A 34 28.63 -42.33 -21.06
C ALA A 34 29.17 -40.90 -21.17
N GLY A 35 29.17 -40.16 -20.04
CA GLY A 35 29.56 -38.74 -19.99
C GLY A 35 28.49 -37.82 -19.36
N ALA A 36 27.24 -38.28 -19.25
CA ALA A 36 26.16 -37.50 -18.64
C ALA A 36 26.38 -37.22 -17.14
N PHE A 37 25.84 -36.09 -16.70
CA PHE A 37 25.70 -35.74 -15.29
C PHE A 37 24.38 -36.31 -14.76
N ASP A 38 24.43 -37.21 -13.77
CA ASP A 38 23.26 -37.69 -13.02
C ASP A 38 23.48 -37.45 -11.52
N ALA A 39 22.55 -36.73 -10.90
CA ALA A 39 22.59 -36.46 -9.46
C ALA A 39 22.50 -37.74 -8.62
N ASN A 40 21.87 -38.82 -9.14
CA ASN A 40 21.75 -40.11 -8.47
C ASN A 40 23.10 -40.79 -8.20
N ASP A 41 24.13 -40.47 -8.97
CA ASP A 41 25.47 -41.07 -8.83
C ASP A 41 26.34 -40.37 -7.78
N LEU A 42 25.87 -39.26 -7.21
CA LEU A 42 26.61 -38.45 -6.23
C LEU A 42 26.32 -38.88 -4.79
N THR A 43 27.30 -38.69 -3.91
CA THR A 43 27.14 -38.96 -2.47
C THR A 43 26.43 -37.78 -1.80
N PRO A 44 25.36 -37.99 -0.99
CA PRO A 44 24.68 -36.92 -0.26
C PRO A 44 25.63 -36.09 0.62
N GLY A 45 25.45 -34.78 0.65
CA GLY A 45 26.24 -33.84 1.45
C GLY A 45 26.63 -32.55 0.72
N ASN A 46 27.40 -31.70 1.40
CA ASN A 46 27.85 -30.41 0.84
C ASN A 46 29.14 -30.56 0.02
N ILE A 47 29.11 -30.08 -1.22
CA ILE A 47 30.28 -29.92 -2.09
C ILE A 47 30.78 -28.49 -1.91
N THR A 48 32.00 -28.35 -1.39
CA THR A 48 32.63 -27.06 -1.02
C THR A 48 33.91 -26.75 -1.81
N ALA A 49 34.22 -27.58 -2.80
CA ALA A 49 35.29 -27.42 -3.78
C ALA A 49 34.87 -28.10 -5.09
N ASP A 50 35.47 -27.71 -6.21
CA ASP A 50 35.14 -28.27 -7.53
C ASP A 50 35.15 -29.82 -7.58
N LEU A 51 34.14 -30.40 -8.23
CA LEU A 51 33.97 -31.84 -8.38
C LEU A 51 33.65 -32.21 -9.84
N VAL A 52 34.44 -33.11 -10.43
CA VAL A 52 34.22 -33.61 -11.81
C VAL A 52 33.25 -34.78 -11.79
N VAL A 53 32.22 -34.72 -12.65
CA VAL A 53 31.14 -35.70 -12.78
C VAL A 53 30.83 -35.89 -14.27
N GLY A 54 31.22 -37.04 -14.83
CA GLY A 54 31.13 -37.26 -16.27
C GLY A 54 31.94 -36.22 -17.06
N ASP A 55 31.32 -35.63 -18.08
CA ASP A 55 31.88 -34.55 -18.89
C ASP A 55 31.67 -33.15 -18.28
N PHE A 56 31.05 -33.10 -17.10
CA PHE A 56 30.74 -31.88 -16.39
C PHE A 56 31.62 -31.69 -15.15
N THR A 57 31.79 -30.44 -14.71
CA THR A 57 32.43 -30.09 -13.44
C THR A 57 31.52 -29.20 -12.61
N VAL A 58 31.09 -29.69 -11.45
CA VAL A 58 30.34 -28.91 -10.46
C VAL A 58 31.30 -27.93 -9.80
N LYS A 59 31.05 -26.63 -9.95
CA LYS A 59 31.87 -25.54 -9.42
C LYS A 59 31.37 -25.15 -8.03
N ALA A 60 32.26 -25.13 -7.03
CA ALA A 60 31.88 -24.79 -5.65
C ALA A 60 33.04 -24.24 -4.83
N THR A 61 32.73 -23.43 -3.81
CA THR A 61 33.70 -22.91 -2.84
C THR A 61 33.22 -23.13 -1.41
N ALA A 62 34.13 -22.99 -0.42
CA ALA A 62 33.79 -23.13 0.99
C ALA A 62 32.78 -22.07 1.48
N ALA A 63 32.74 -20.88 0.86
CA ALA A 63 31.80 -19.81 1.20
C ALA A 63 30.45 -19.93 0.47
N LYS A 64 30.43 -20.54 -0.72
CA LYS A 64 29.25 -20.72 -1.58
C LYS A 64 29.25 -22.15 -2.16
N GLY A 65 28.96 -23.12 -1.30
CA GLY A 65 28.87 -24.54 -1.68
C GLY A 65 27.54 -24.92 -2.35
N VAL A 66 27.54 -26.08 -2.99
CA VAL A 66 26.33 -26.75 -3.51
C VAL A 66 26.03 -27.98 -2.65
N THR A 67 24.77 -28.42 -2.62
CA THR A 67 24.33 -29.52 -1.73
C THR A 67 23.70 -30.64 -2.53
N VAL A 68 24.09 -31.88 -2.24
CA VAL A 68 23.41 -33.07 -2.76
C VAL A 68 22.50 -33.62 -1.67
N ASP A 69 21.19 -33.70 -1.94
CA ASP A 69 20.20 -34.28 -1.04
C ASP A 69 19.22 -35.19 -1.80
N ALA A 70 18.42 -35.95 -1.04
CA ALA A 70 17.42 -36.85 -1.61
C ALA A 70 16.29 -36.06 -2.29
N SER A 71 15.78 -36.60 -3.39
CA SER A 71 14.61 -36.09 -4.12
C SER A 71 13.84 -37.26 -4.71
N ASP A 72 12.56 -37.09 -5.03
CA ASP A 72 11.76 -38.12 -5.71
C ASP A 72 10.96 -37.47 -6.84
N ARG A 73 11.47 -37.57 -8.07
CA ARG A 73 10.91 -36.89 -9.26
C ARG A 73 11.00 -37.74 -10.52
N THR A 74 10.09 -37.49 -11.45
CA THR A 74 10.06 -38.13 -12.78
C THR A 74 10.01 -37.07 -13.88
N SER A 75 10.74 -37.24 -14.98
CA SER A 75 10.67 -36.31 -16.13
C SER A 75 9.45 -36.56 -17.04
N ASP A 76 9.15 -35.63 -17.93
CA ASP A 76 8.20 -35.78 -19.05
C ASP A 76 8.64 -36.84 -20.07
N ARG A 77 9.90 -37.28 -20.01
CA ARG A 77 10.45 -38.46 -20.69
C ARG A 77 10.35 -39.76 -19.89
N GLY A 78 9.89 -39.70 -18.64
CA GLY A 78 9.75 -40.87 -17.75
C GLY A 78 11.00 -41.25 -16.96
N ASP A 79 12.04 -40.41 -16.92
CA ASP A 79 13.28 -40.67 -16.17
C ASP A 79 13.09 -40.45 -14.66
N VAL A 80 13.59 -41.35 -13.80
CA VAL A 80 13.40 -41.28 -12.34
C VAL A 80 14.66 -40.82 -11.60
N TYR A 81 14.49 -39.81 -10.73
CA TYR A 81 15.55 -39.22 -9.91
C TYR A 81 15.29 -39.38 -8.41
N THR A 82 16.23 -40.02 -7.72
CA THR A 82 16.26 -40.27 -6.27
C THR A 82 17.11 -39.25 -5.48
N GLN A 83 17.88 -38.42 -6.20
CA GLN A 83 18.73 -37.37 -5.64
C GLN A 83 18.69 -36.13 -6.53
N ARG A 84 19.10 -34.99 -5.98
CA ARG A 84 19.28 -33.74 -6.73
C ARG A 84 20.52 -32.99 -6.24
N VAL A 85 21.05 -32.11 -7.09
CA VAL A 85 22.09 -31.15 -6.73
C VAL A 85 21.50 -29.75 -6.65
N LYS A 86 21.46 -29.21 -5.43
CA LYS A 86 20.99 -27.85 -5.15
C LYS A 86 22.13 -26.86 -5.32
N LEU A 87 21.99 -25.95 -6.28
CA LEU A 87 22.96 -24.88 -6.51
C LEU A 87 22.95 -23.80 -5.40
N ASN A 88 21.92 -23.79 -4.54
CA ASN A 88 21.82 -22.95 -3.32
C ASN A 88 21.85 -21.42 -3.55
N GLY A 89 21.53 -20.97 -4.75
CA GLY A 89 21.42 -19.56 -5.13
C GLY A 89 21.99 -19.35 -6.54
N SER A 90 22.11 -18.08 -6.94
CA SER A 90 22.80 -17.73 -8.18
C SER A 90 24.26 -18.20 -8.17
N GLY A 91 24.77 -18.51 -9.35
CA GLY A 91 26.13 -18.97 -9.57
C GLY A 91 26.93 -18.07 -10.50
N ASP A 92 28.23 -18.32 -10.53
CA ASP A 92 29.21 -17.70 -11.43
C ASP A 92 30.20 -18.77 -11.95
N ALA A 93 31.19 -18.35 -12.74
CA ALA A 93 32.17 -19.28 -13.31
C ALA A 93 33.02 -20.03 -12.27
N ALA A 94 33.08 -19.53 -11.03
CA ALA A 94 33.86 -20.08 -9.93
C ALA A 94 33.03 -20.91 -8.93
N GLN A 95 31.70 -20.72 -8.85
CA GLN A 95 30.87 -21.38 -7.84
C GLN A 95 29.39 -21.52 -8.24
N ARG A 96 28.71 -22.50 -7.66
CA ARG A 96 27.27 -22.77 -7.84
C ARG A 96 26.84 -22.90 -9.30
N SER A 97 27.72 -23.49 -10.11
CA SER A 97 27.53 -23.70 -11.54
C SER A 97 28.04 -25.07 -11.97
N LEU A 98 27.64 -25.50 -13.17
CA LEU A 98 28.06 -26.74 -13.80
C LEU A 98 28.80 -26.41 -15.10
N GLN A 99 30.12 -26.59 -15.10
CA GLN A 99 30.96 -26.33 -16.27
C GLN A 99 30.97 -27.53 -17.23
N LEU A 100 30.97 -27.28 -18.55
CA LEU A 100 31.13 -28.28 -19.61
C LEU A 100 32.02 -27.78 -20.76
N THR A 101 32.42 -28.67 -21.66
CA THR A 101 33.13 -28.31 -22.91
C THR A 101 32.51 -29.03 -24.10
N ALA A 102 32.18 -28.28 -25.14
CA ALA A 102 31.58 -28.79 -26.37
C ALA A 102 32.58 -28.74 -27.55
N GLU A 103 32.55 -29.76 -28.40
CA GLU A 103 33.46 -29.89 -29.56
C GLU A 103 32.92 -29.22 -30.84
N GLY A 104 31.67 -28.79 -30.86
CA GLY A 104 30.97 -28.16 -31.98
C GLY A 104 29.59 -27.64 -31.56
N PRO A 105 28.80 -27.07 -32.49
CA PRO A 105 27.40 -26.73 -32.22
C PRO A 105 26.59 -27.96 -31.85
N GLY A 106 25.67 -27.82 -30.91
CA GLY A 106 24.84 -28.90 -30.37
C GLY A 106 23.92 -28.36 -29.28
N GLU A 107 23.45 -29.21 -28.38
CA GLU A 107 22.54 -28.84 -27.29
C GLU A 107 22.99 -29.51 -25.98
N VAL A 108 22.68 -28.92 -24.84
CA VAL A 108 22.72 -29.61 -23.54
C VAL A 108 21.30 -29.87 -23.10
N ILE A 109 20.90 -31.13 -23.02
CA ILE A 109 19.64 -31.52 -22.41
C ILE A 109 19.81 -31.43 -20.90
N VAL A 110 18.89 -30.78 -20.19
CA VAL A 110 18.92 -30.57 -18.75
C VAL A 110 17.57 -30.87 -18.11
N HIS A 111 17.60 -31.57 -16.98
CA HIS A 111 16.43 -31.74 -16.12
C HIS A 111 16.67 -30.96 -14.84
N ALA A 112 15.86 -29.92 -14.65
CA ALA A 112 16.02 -28.99 -13.56
C ALA A 112 14.67 -28.58 -12.98
N ARG A 113 14.65 -28.31 -11.68
CA ARG A 113 13.52 -27.65 -11.01
C ARG A 113 14.00 -26.49 -10.19
N SER A 114 13.13 -25.54 -9.99
CA SER A 114 13.33 -24.47 -9.03
C SER A 114 13.64 -25.05 -7.66
N GLY A 115 14.52 -24.38 -6.92
CA GLY A 115 14.64 -24.59 -5.49
C GLY A 115 13.45 -24.05 -4.68
N SER A 116 12.46 -23.41 -5.32
CA SER A 116 11.17 -22.99 -4.74
C SER A 116 10.07 -23.98 -5.12
N GLY A 117 9.16 -24.29 -4.20
CA GLY A 117 7.98 -25.11 -4.48
C GLY A 117 6.85 -24.39 -5.22
N THR A 118 6.94 -23.06 -5.36
CA THR A 118 5.84 -22.20 -5.87
C THR A 118 6.27 -21.16 -6.90
N ALA A 119 7.57 -21.07 -7.21
CA ALA A 119 8.09 -20.09 -8.17
C ALA A 119 9.04 -20.77 -9.16
N ASP A 120 8.78 -20.60 -10.45
CA ASP A 120 9.69 -21.01 -11.51
C ASP A 120 11.00 -20.23 -11.42
N ARG A 121 12.09 -20.85 -11.86
CA ARG A 121 13.41 -20.23 -11.93
C ARG A 121 14.01 -20.50 -13.29
N ALA A 122 15.13 -19.85 -13.60
CA ALA A 122 15.87 -20.12 -14.81
C ALA A 122 17.18 -20.84 -14.52
N LEU A 123 17.56 -21.68 -15.46
CA LEU A 123 18.88 -22.27 -15.57
C LEU A 123 19.49 -21.78 -16.89
N ALA A 124 20.55 -21.01 -16.79
CA ALA A 124 21.15 -20.34 -17.94
C ALA A 124 22.48 -20.99 -18.34
N LEU A 125 22.70 -21.12 -19.64
CA LEU A 125 23.98 -21.45 -20.25
C LEU A 125 24.79 -20.16 -20.47
N TYR A 126 26.02 -20.14 -20.01
CA TYR A 126 26.94 -19.02 -20.12
C TYR A 126 28.20 -19.40 -20.89
N ASP A 127 28.74 -18.48 -21.68
CA ASP A 127 30.07 -18.60 -22.28
C ASP A 127 31.22 -18.33 -21.29
N ALA A 128 32.46 -18.41 -21.77
CA ALA A 128 33.66 -18.13 -20.98
C ALA A 128 33.81 -16.68 -20.50
N ALA A 129 33.04 -15.74 -21.06
CA ALA A 129 32.96 -14.36 -20.59
C ALA A 129 31.80 -14.15 -19.60
N TRP A 130 31.11 -15.23 -19.21
CA TRP A 130 29.89 -15.20 -18.39
C TRP A 130 28.72 -14.47 -19.06
N THR A 131 28.68 -14.49 -20.39
CA THR A 131 27.56 -13.98 -21.18
C THR A 131 26.50 -15.07 -21.29
N PRO A 132 25.23 -14.82 -20.91
CA PRO A 132 24.17 -15.80 -21.10
C PRO A 132 23.93 -16.02 -22.60
N LEU A 133 23.83 -17.27 -23.01
CA LEU A 133 23.64 -17.69 -24.39
C LEU A 133 22.25 -18.27 -24.61
N ASP A 134 21.78 -19.05 -23.64
CA ASP A 134 20.48 -19.68 -23.67
C ASP A 134 19.99 -19.95 -22.25
N THR A 135 18.68 -20.12 -22.08
CA THR A 135 18.04 -20.31 -20.78
C THR A 135 16.94 -21.34 -20.86
N ALA A 136 16.97 -22.29 -19.93
CA ALA A 136 15.95 -23.30 -19.73
C ALA A 136 15.15 -22.95 -18.47
N PRO A 137 13.81 -23.08 -18.48
CA PRO A 137 13.03 -22.95 -17.28
C PRO A 137 13.30 -24.13 -16.33
N ALA A 138 13.51 -23.80 -15.07
CA ALA A 138 13.53 -24.72 -13.95
C ALA A 138 12.26 -24.45 -13.14
N LEU A 139 11.16 -25.12 -13.49
CA LEU A 139 9.83 -24.86 -12.94
C LEU A 139 9.75 -25.10 -11.42
N ALA A 140 8.83 -24.41 -10.76
CA ALA A 140 8.47 -24.49 -9.34
C ALA A 140 8.31 -25.95 -8.93
N ASP A 141 9.05 -26.40 -7.92
CA ASP A 141 9.05 -27.80 -7.49
C ASP A 141 7.87 -28.12 -6.56
N ASP A 142 6.64 -27.98 -7.08
CA ASP A 142 5.35 -28.22 -6.39
C ASP A 142 5.10 -29.69 -6.01
N GLY A 143 5.97 -30.60 -6.47
CA GLY A 143 5.91 -32.04 -6.20
C GLY A 143 4.83 -32.82 -6.94
N SER A 144 4.04 -32.18 -7.80
CA SER A 144 2.93 -32.82 -8.53
C SER A 144 3.19 -32.97 -10.03
N ARG A 145 4.11 -32.18 -10.60
CA ARG A 145 4.41 -32.16 -12.04
C ARG A 145 5.69 -32.92 -12.39
N THR A 146 5.74 -33.50 -13.59
CA THR A 146 6.99 -34.04 -14.15
C THR A 146 8.05 -32.95 -14.32
N ILE A 147 9.31 -33.34 -14.30
CA ILE A 147 10.42 -32.48 -14.71
C ILE A 147 10.42 -32.41 -16.24
N THR A 148 10.16 -31.24 -16.80
CA THR A 148 10.24 -31.06 -18.24
C THR A 148 11.67 -31.31 -18.74
N THR A 149 11.81 -31.99 -19.87
CA THR A 149 13.09 -32.07 -20.58
C THR A 149 13.34 -30.77 -21.30
N GLU A 150 14.31 -30.03 -20.80
CA GLU A 150 14.73 -28.78 -21.41
C GLU A 150 16.02 -28.98 -22.18
N THR A 151 16.25 -28.11 -23.17
CA THR A 151 17.48 -28.07 -23.96
C THR A 151 18.09 -26.68 -23.90
N LEU A 152 19.42 -26.62 -23.82
CA LEU A 152 20.21 -25.40 -23.88
C LEU A 152 21.12 -25.43 -25.11
N ASP A 153 20.92 -24.52 -26.05
CA ASP A 153 21.63 -24.45 -27.32
C ASP A 153 23.11 -24.10 -27.13
N ILE A 154 23.99 -24.94 -27.66
CA ILE A 154 25.42 -24.69 -27.78
C ILE A 154 25.70 -24.18 -29.20
N PRO A 155 26.07 -22.90 -29.38
CA PRO A 155 26.19 -22.31 -30.72
C PRO A 155 27.47 -22.76 -31.46
N ALA A 156 28.53 -23.16 -30.75
CA ALA A 156 29.82 -23.53 -31.33
C ALA A 156 30.69 -24.34 -30.36
N ALA A 157 31.86 -24.78 -30.82
CA ALA A 157 32.86 -25.40 -29.95
C ALA A 157 33.39 -24.40 -28.90
N GLY A 158 33.40 -24.78 -27.62
CA GLY A 158 33.78 -23.89 -26.52
C GLY A 158 33.61 -24.49 -25.13
N THR A 159 33.98 -23.72 -24.10
CA THR A 159 33.72 -24.07 -22.70
C THR A 159 32.56 -23.21 -22.20
N TYR A 160 31.61 -23.86 -21.53
CA TYR A 160 30.36 -23.24 -21.09
C TYR A 160 30.06 -23.59 -19.63
N TRP A 161 29.15 -22.84 -19.03
CA TRP A 161 28.68 -23.06 -17.67
C TRP A 161 27.16 -23.00 -17.63
N ILE A 162 26.58 -23.88 -16.85
CA ILE A 162 25.15 -23.87 -16.55
C ILE A 162 25.00 -23.40 -15.11
N ALA A 163 24.29 -22.31 -14.89
CA ALA A 163 24.06 -21.77 -13.54
C ALA A 163 22.71 -21.07 -13.45
N SER A 164 22.18 -20.96 -12.23
CA SER A 164 21.01 -20.11 -12.04
C SER A 164 21.43 -18.63 -12.03
N PRO A 165 20.70 -17.73 -12.72
CA PRO A 165 21.01 -16.31 -12.76
C PRO A 165 20.68 -15.58 -11.45
N SER A 166 19.60 -15.98 -10.76
CA SER A 166 19.04 -15.16 -9.67
C SER A 166 18.82 -15.92 -8.36
N SER A 167 18.60 -17.24 -8.39
CA SER A 167 18.19 -17.97 -7.18
C SER A 167 18.58 -19.46 -7.21
N GLY A 168 18.15 -20.27 -6.26
CA GLY A 168 18.60 -21.68 -6.19
C GLY A 168 17.89 -22.56 -7.24
N VAL A 169 18.63 -23.28 -8.07
CA VAL A 169 18.05 -24.33 -8.93
C VAL A 169 18.55 -25.71 -8.48
N ASN A 170 17.67 -26.70 -8.58
CA ASN A 170 17.94 -28.10 -8.34
C ASN A 170 18.20 -28.78 -9.70
N LEU A 171 19.40 -29.31 -9.89
CA LEU A 171 19.78 -30.08 -11.06
C LEU A 171 19.62 -31.57 -10.79
N TYR A 172 19.00 -32.27 -11.74
CA TYR A 172 18.75 -33.70 -11.68
C TYR A 172 19.61 -34.44 -12.71
N TYR A 173 19.68 -33.90 -13.93
CA TYR A 173 20.39 -34.51 -15.04
C TYR A 173 20.91 -33.48 -16.04
N ALA A 174 22.03 -33.77 -16.70
CA ALA A 174 22.48 -33.03 -17.88
C ALA A 174 23.27 -33.92 -18.86
N GLU A 175 23.07 -33.77 -20.16
CA GLU A 175 23.86 -34.44 -21.22
C GLU A 175 24.08 -33.53 -22.43
N ILE A 176 25.20 -33.73 -23.15
CA ILE A 176 25.48 -33.01 -24.40
C ILE A 176 24.99 -33.86 -25.58
N SER A 177 24.18 -33.25 -26.45
CA SER A 177 23.55 -33.84 -27.65
C SER A 177 23.95 -33.10 -28.93
N ASP A 178 23.86 -33.76 -30.09
CA ASP A 178 24.13 -33.18 -31.41
C ASP A 178 22.87 -32.64 -32.13
N GLY A 179 21.70 -32.67 -31.47
CA GLY A 179 20.44 -32.07 -31.96
C GLY A 179 19.62 -32.94 -32.94
N SER A 180 19.89 -34.25 -33.07
CA SER A 180 19.15 -35.13 -33.99
C SER A 180 17.98 -35.91 -33.32
N ALA A 181 16.77 -35.33 -33.32
CA ALA A 181 15.57 -36.01 -32.78
C ALA A 181 15.07 -37.18 -33.67
N PRO A 182 14.56 -38.29 -33.09
CA PRO A 182 14.02 -39.44 -33.84
C PRO A 182 12.70 -39.11 -34.56
N GLN A 183 12.49 -39.69 -35.76
CA GLN A 183 11.31 -39.44 -36.60
C GLN A 183 10.10 -40.28 -36.14
N ARG A 184 9.08 -39.64 -35.54
CA ARG A 184 7.86 -40.27 -35.00
C ARG A 184 6.68 -40.29 -36.00
N ALA A 185 5.65 -41.11 -35.73
CA ALA A 185 4.39 -41.10 -36.50
C ALA A 185 3.61 -39.77 -36.33
N PRO A 186 2.87 -39.28 -37.36
CA PRO A 186 2.07 -38.06 -37.25
C PRO A 186 1.05 -38.13 -36.11
N TRP A 187 0.91 -37.06 -35.32
CA TRP A 187 0.01 -37.05 -34.15
C TRP A 187 -1.46 -37.28 -34.51
N THR A 188 -1.89 -36.81 -35.69
CA THR A 188 -3.23 -37.05 -36.24
C THR A 188 -3.56 -38.53 -36.47
N ASP A 189 -2.54 -39.40 -36.54
CA ASP A 189 -2.72 -40.84 -36.74
C ASP A 189 -2.81 -41.63 -35.42
N VAL A 190 -2.55 -40.97 -34.28
CA VAL A 190 -2.71 -41.56 -32.95
C VAL A 190 -4.19 -41.57 -32.57
N ALA A 191 -4.68 -42.72 -32.10
CA ALA A 191 -6.07 -42.84 -31.66
C ALA A 191 -6.28 -42.20 -30.29
N ALA A 192 -7.42 -41.53 -30.10
CA ALA A 192 -7.83 -41.05 -28.79
C ALA A 192 -7.96 -42.19 -27.76
N PRO A 193 -7.62 -41.92 -26.48
CA PRO A 193 -7.69 -42.93 -25.44
C PRO A 193 -9.14 -43.33 -25.15
N VAL A 194 -9.31 -44.51 -24.55
CA VAL A 194 -10.59 -45.02 -24.06
C VAL A 194 -10.43 -45.38 -22.59
N VAL A 195 -11.32 -44.89 -21.73
CA VAL A 195 -11.39 -45.36 -20.33
C VAL A 195 -12.12 -46.70 -20.33
N ASP A 196 -11.38 -47.75 -19.99
CA ASP A 196 -11.89 -49.13 -19.99
C ASP A 196 -12.69 -49.43 -18.71
N ALA A 197 -12.23 -48.93 -17.56
CA ALA A 197 -12.89 -49.08 -16.26
C ALA A 197 -12.38 -48.03 -15.25
N VAL A 198 -13.23 -47.68 -14.29
CA VAL A 198 -12.86 -46.92 -13.09
C VAL A 198 -13.27 -47.73 -11.86
N GLU A 199 -12.33 -48.02 -10.97
CA GLU A 199 -12.58 -48.77 -9.73
C GLU A 199 -11.87 -48.12 -8.54
N VAL A 200 -12.38 -48.31 -7.32
CA VAL A 200 -11.65 -47.88 -6.12
C VAL A 200 -10.39 -48.73 -5.99
N ASP A 201 -9.24 -48.10 -5.77
CA ASP A 201 -7.98 -48.83 -5.64
C ASP A 201 -8.07 -49.78 -4.42
N PRO A 202 -7.95 -51.10 -4.62
CA PRO A 202 -7.97 -52.04 -3.51
C PRO A 202 -6.75 -51.91 -2.58
N ALA A 203 -5.66 -51.28 -3.01
CA ALA A 203 -4.47 -51.01 -2.20
C ALA A 203 -4.54 -49.67 -1.47
N ASP A 204 -5.19 -48.66 -2.06
CA ASP A 204 -5.44 -47.34 -1.45
C ASP A 204 -6.91 -46.91 -1.64
N PRO A 205 -7.79 -47.21 -0.68
CA PRO A 205 -9.21 -46.90 -0.81
C PRO A 205 -9.55 -45.41 -0.92
N SER A 206 -8.58 -44.50 -0.73
CA SER A 206 -8.73 -43.06 -0.93
C SER A 206 -8.58 -42.65 -2.40
N SER A 207 -8.22 -43.60 -3.26
CA SER A 207 -7.97 -43.40 -4.67
C SER A 207 -8.88 -44.24 -5.57
N LEU A 208 -9.00 -43.81 -6.81
CA LEU A 208 -9.69 -44.45 -7.93
C LEU A 208 -8.66 -44.85 -8.99
N LEU A 209 -8.59 -46.13 -9.33
CA LEU A 209 -7.85 -46.62 -10.48
C LEU A 209 -8.66 -46.45 -11.77
N VAL A 210 -8.06 -45.75 -12.72
CA VAL A 210 -8.56 -45.50 -14.07
C VAL A 210 -7.78 -46.37 -15.03
N HIS A 211 -8.38 -47.45 -15.50
CA HIS A 211 -7.82 -48.29 -16.55
C HIS A 211 -8.16 -47.69 -17.91
N TYR A 212 -7.17 -47.56 -18.79
CA TYR A 212 -7.37 -46.99 -20.12
C TYR A 212 -6.60 -47.73 -21.20
N THR A 213 -7.09 -47.63 -22.42
CA THR A 213 -6.41 -48.03 -23.65
C THR A 213 -5.96 -46.77 -24.39
N GLY A 214 -4.67 -46.68 -24.71
CA GLY A 214 -4.04 -45.53 -25.36
C GLY A 214 -2.57 -45.83 -25.63
N LEU A 215 -2.07 -45.51 -26.83
CA LEU A 215 -0.70 -45.85 -27.23
C LEU A 215 0.29 -44.80 -26.68
N LEU A 216 1.19 -45.22 -25.80
CA LEU A 216 2.35 -44.47 -25.31
C LEU A 216 3.65 -45.07 -25.88
N GLY A 217 4.61 -44.21 -26.22
CA GLY A 217 5.93 -44.58 -26.73
C GLY A 217 6.30 -43.94 -28.08
N GLU A 218 7.28 -44.51 -28.78
CA GLU A 218 7.90 -43.93 -29.99
C GLU A 218 6.88 -43.41 -31.02
N ASP A 219 5.88 -44.22 -31.36
CA ASP A 219 4.81 -43.86 -32.30
C ASP A 219 3.53 -43.34 -31.63
N GLY A 220 3.49 -43.32 -30.29
CA GLY A 220 2.35 -42.96 -29.45
C GLY A 220 2.51 -41.63 -28.73
N ALA A 221 1.68 -41.36 -27.74
CA ALA A 221 1.83 -40.24 -26.81
C ALA A 221 3.09 -40.40 -25.95
N ASP A 222 3.49 -39.33 -25.28
CA ASP A 222 4.55 -39.38 -24.27
C ASP A 222 3.96 -39.59 -22.88
N VAL A 223 2.78 -39.01 -22.62
CA VAL A 223 2.10 -39.08 -21.32
C VAL A 223 0.59 -39.32 -21.52
N ALA A 224 -0.02 -40.04 -20.58
CA ALA A 224 -1.47 -40.17 -20.44
C ALA A 224 -1.89 -39.56 -19.12
N HIS A 225 -2.78 -38.56 -19.15
CA HIS A 225 -3.39 -37.92 -18.00
C HIS A 225 -4.79 -38.48 -17.76
N ALA A 226 -5.22 -38.66 -16.52
CA ALA A 226 -6.60 -38.88 -16.15
C ALA A 226 -7.13 -37.67 -15.37
N VAL A 227 -8.36 -37.25 -15.63
CA VAL A 227 -9.03 -36.08 -15.04
C VAL A 227 -10.30 -36.52 -14.35
N LEU A 228 -10.50 -36.12 -13.09
CA LEU A 228 -11.68 -36.39 -12.27
C LEU A 228 -12.53 -35.13 -12.16
N THR A 229 -13.83 -35.25 -12.38
CA THR A 229 -14.82 -34.16 -12.21
C THR A 229 -15.94 -34.57 -11.27
N ASP A 230 -16.46 -33.62 -10.49
CA ASP A 230 -17.56 -33.86 -9.54
C ASP A 230 -18.96 -33.85 -10.21
N ALA A 231 -20.01 -33.94 -9.39
CA ALA A 231 -21.40 -33.95 -9.88
C ALA A 231 -21.86 -32.60 -10.49
N ALA A 232 -21.17 -31.49 -10.19
CA ALA A 232 -21.41 -30.18 -10.78
C ALA A 232 -20.62 -29.98 -12.09
N GLY A 233 -19.69 -30.90 -12.40
CA GLY A 233 -18.82 -30.85 -13.57
C GLY A 233 -17.51 -30.10 -13.34
N ALA A 234 -17.17 -29.77 -12.10
CA ALA A 234 -15.90 -29.14 -11.76
C ALA A 234 -14.77 -30.19 -11.69
N GLU A 235 -13.59 -29.89 -12.25
CA GLU A 235 -12.40 -30.73 -12.08
C GLU A 235 -11.95 -30.70 -10.61
N VAL A 236 -11.73 -31.88 -10.04
CA VAL A 236 -11.43 -32.07 -8.62
C VAL A 236 -10.15 -32.88 -8.35
N ASP A 237 -9.62 -33.59 -9.36
CA ASP A 237 -8.31 -34.24 -9.29
C ASP A 237 -7.77 -34.61 -10.69
N ARG A 238 -6.44 -34.76 -10.83
CA ARG A 238 -5.76 -35.16 -12.08
C ARG A 238 -4.44 -35.90 -11.78
N ALA A 239 -4.14 -36.96 -12.54
CA ALA A 239 -2.89 -37.73 -12.45
C ALA A 239 -2.42 -38.24 -13.82
N PHE A 240 -1.23 -38.86 -13.93
CA PHE A 240 -0.71 -39.32 -15.23
C PHE A 240 0.22 -40.56 -15.17
N THR A 241 0.54 -41.11 -16.34
CA THR A 241 1.60 -42.13 -16.56
C THR A 241 2.30 -41.94 -17.90
N ALA A 242 3.59 -42.26 -17.97
CA ALA A 242 4.42 -42.19 -19.19
C ALA A 242 4.97 -43.57 -19.60
N THR A 243 4.37 -44.66 -19.10
CA THR A 243 4.87 -46.01 -19.39
C THR A 243 4.46 -46.43 -20.80
N ASP A 244 5.44 -46.65 -21.67
CA ASP A 244 5.24 -47.18 -23.03
C ASP A 244 4.33 -48.42 -23.03
N GLY A 245 3.34 -48.42 -23.92
CA GLY A 245 2.36 -49.50 -24.00
C GLY A 245 1.10 -49.09 -24.75
N THR A 246 0.18 -50.04 -24.92
CA THR A 246 -1.13 -49.79 -25.58
C THR A 246 -2.25 -49.51 -24.60
N SER A 247 -1.98 -49.58 -23.30
CA SER A 247 -2.95 -49.42 -22.22
C SER A 247 -2.23 -49.18 -20.91
N GLY A 248 -2.86 -48.50 -19.96
CA GLY A 248 -2.29 -48.20 -18.66
C GLY A 248 -3.33 -48.12 -17.55
N THR A 249 -2.87 -47.76 -16.36
CA THR A 249 -3.73 -47.51 -15.20
C THR A 249 -3.21 -46.27 -14.48
N ILE A 250 -4.10 -45.32 -14.18
CA ILE A 250 -3.79 -44.05 -13.52
C ILE A 250 -4.65 -43.94 -12.26
N ALA A 251 -4.06 -43.58 -11.12
CA ALA A 251 -4.77 -43.43 -9.85
C ALA A 251 -5.19 -41.96 -9.63
N LEU A 252 -6.43 -41.69 -9.22
CA LEU A 252 -7.00 -40.35 -8.92
C LEU A 252 -7.57 -40.30 -7.50
N SER A 253 -7.44 -39.21 -6.77
CA SER A 253 -7.82 -39.03 -5.36
C SER A 253 -8.97 -38.03 -5.20
N PRO A 254 -10.24 -38.47 -5.10
CA PRO A 254 -11.37 -37.57 -4.95
C PRO A 254 -11.37 -36.83 -3.60
N PRO A 255 -11.78 -35.54 -3.54
CA PRO A 255 -11.65 -34.73 -2.33
C PRO A 255 -12.74 -34.98 -1.26
N SER A 256 -13.85 -35.62 -1.63
CA SER A 256 -14.95 -35.94 -0.71
C SER A 256 -15.71 -37.20 -1.12
N SER A 257 -16.57 -37.72 -0.26
CA SER A 257 -17.52 -38.78 -0.63
C SER A 257 -18.55 -38.24 -1.61
N GLY A 258 -18.75 -38.93 -2.73
CA GLY A 258 -19.64 -38.42 -3.77
C GLY A 258 -19.64 -39.26 -5.05
N THR A 259 -20.26 -38.70 -6.08
CA THR A 259 -20.26 -39.26 -7.44
C THR A 259 -19.37 -38.42 -8.33
N TYR A 260 -18.54 -39.06 -9.14
CA TYR A 260 -17.54 -38.41 -9.98
C TYR A 260 -17.59 -38.94 -11.42
N THR A 261 -16.97 -38.21 -12.34
CA THR A 261 -16.78 -38.58 -13.74
C THR A 261 -15.31 -38.47 -14.11
N VAL A 262 -14.80 -39.39 -14.92
CA VAL A 262 -13.39 -39.46 -15.32
C VAL A 262 -13.23 -39.35 -16.84
N GLN A 263 -12.20 -38.64 -17.28
CA GLN A 263 -11.68 -38.67 -18.66
C GLN A 263 -10.18 -38.99 -18.64
N VAL A 264 -9.64 -39.44 -19.77
CA VAL A 264 -8.19 -39.64 -19.98
C VAL A 264 -7.78 -38.86 -21.23
N GLU A 265 -6.65 -38.17 -21.15
CA GLU A 265 -6.05 -37.37 -22.19
C GLU A 265 -4.64 -37.89 -22.50
N LEU A 266 -4.32 -38.14 -23.77
CA LEU A 266 -2.96 -38.45 -24.22
C LEU A 266 -2.27 -37.19 -24.72
N THR A 267 -1.05 -36.92 -24.27
CA THR A 267 -0.25 -35.76 -24.67
C THR A 267 1.10 -36.20 -25.22
N ARG A 268 1.65 -35.43 -26.16
CA ARG A 268 2.95 -35.67 -26.78
C ARG A 268 3.72 -34.36 -26.80
N SER A 269 4.98 -34.38 -26.39
CA SER A 269 5.87 -33.23 -26.40
C SER A 269 5.96 -32.64 -27.81
N GLY A 270 5.70 -31.34 -27.93
CA GLY A 270 5.66 -30.60 -29.19
C GLY A 270 4.29 -30.58 -29.91
N GLU A 271 3.28 -31.29 -29.41
CA GLU A 271 1.91 -31.27 -29.97
C GLU A 271 0.98 -30.37 -29.14
N ALA A 272 0.19 -29.52 -29.79
CA ALA A 272 -0.61 -28.49 -29.13
C ALA A 272 -1.90 -29.00 -28.46
N ASP A 273 -2.51 -30.06 -29.00
CA ASP A 273 -3.77 -30.61 -28.51
C ASP A 273 -3.59 -32.05 -28.01
N GLY A 274 -4.08 -32.32 -26.80
CA GLY A 274 -4.19 -33.67 -26.29
C GLY A 274 -5.37 -34.44 -26.91
N LEU A 275 -5.24 -35.76 -26.99
CA LEU A 275 -6.34 -36.62 -27.44
C LEU A 275 -7.14 -37.10 -26.22
N VAL A 276 -8.42 -36.74 -26.12
CA VAL A 276 -9.25 -36.97 -24.93
C VAL A 276 -10.29 -38.08 -25.16
N SER A 277 -10.56 -38.89 -24.14
CA SER A 277 -11.60 -39.92 -24.12
C SER A 277 -13.00 -39.38 -23.85
N GLU A 278 -14.03 -40.18 -24.13
CA GLU A 278 -15.39 -39.91 -23.64
C GLU A 278 -15.47 -39.98 -22.10
N PRO A 279 -16.26 -39.11 -21.44
CA PRO A 279 -16.42 -39.14 -19.98
C PRO A 279 -17.08 -40.42 -19.48
N VAL A 280 -16.51 -41.02 -18.42
CA VAL A 280 -17.02 -42.23 -17.77
C VAL A 280 -17.34 -41.96 -16.32
N ALA A 281 -18.57 -42.25 -15.88
CA ALA A 281 -18.95 -42.11 -14.48
C ALA A 281 -18.16 -43.10 -13.60
N ALA A 282 -17.52 -42.58 -12.56
CA ALA A 282 -16.87 -43.37 -11.53
C ALA A 282 -17.92 -44.08 -10.65
N PRO A 283 -17.56 -45.21 -10.00
CA PRO A 283 -18.40 -45.78 -8.95
C PRO A 283 -18.61 -44.76 -7.81
N ALA A 284 -19.70 -44.93 -7.04
CA ALA A 284 -19.94 -44.09 -5.86
C ALA A 284 -18.73 -44.17 -4.92
N PHE A 285 -18.02 -43.05 -4.78
CA PHE A 285 -16.79 -42.97 -4.02
C PHE A 285 -17.10 -42.53 -2.59
N ARG A 286 -16.39 -43.12 -1.65
CA ARG A 286 -16.51 -42.77 -0.24
C ARG A 286 -15.10 -42.55 0.30
N LEU A 287 -14.78 -41.29 0.61
CA LEU A 287 -13.46 -40.93 1.11
C LEU A 287 -13.19 -41.72 2.41
N PRO A 288 -12.06 -42.43 2.53
CA PRO A 288 -11.68 -43.02 3.79
C PRO A 288 -11.53 -41.94 4.85
N LEU A 289 -12.05 -42.20 6.05
CA LEU A 289 -11.84 -41.29 7.17
C LEU A 289 -10.35 -41.11 7.42
N GLY A 290 -9.91 -39.85 7.49
CA GLY A 290 -8.55 -39.50 7.88
C GLY A 290 -8.23 -39.89 9.31
N ALA A 291 -6.94 -39.97 9.60
CA ALA A 291 -6.39 -40.18 10.93
C ALA A 291 -6.22 -38.82 11.63
N PRO A 292 -6.91 -38.53 12.76
CA PRO A 292 -6.74 -37.25 13.45
C PRO A 292 -5.34 -37.10 14.05
N ALA A 293 -4.80 -35.87 14.03
CA ALA A 293 -3.52 -35.53 14.65
C ALA A 293 -3.74 -34.72 15.93
N VAL A 294 -3.12 -35.18 17.03
CA VAL A 294 -3.15 -34.47 18.32
C VAL A 294 -2.30 -33.19 18.20
N THR A 295 -2.92 -32.04 18.48
CA THR A 295 -2.30 -30.71 18.43
C THR A 295 -1.94 -30.19 19.82
N GLY A 296 -2.58 -30.73 20.86
CA GLY A 296 -2.33 -30.37 22.25
C GLY A 296 -2.63 -31.55 23.17
N ALA A 297 -1.84 -31.70 24.23
CA ALA A 297 -2.12 -32.66 25.29
C ALA A 297 -1.57 -32.10 26.61
N LEU A 298 -2.46 -31.53 27.42
CA LEU A 298 -2.09 -30.89 28.68
C LEU A 298 -2.73 -31.65 29.83
N THR A 299 -1.96 -31.88 30.89
CA THR A 299 -2.52 -32.41 32.14
C THR A 299 -3.48 -31.36 32.74
N SER A 300 -4.79 -31.50 32.56
CA SER A 300 -5.79 -30.50 32.99
C SER A 300 -6.32 -30.69 34.40
N GLY A 301 -6.09 -31.85 35.01
CA GLY A 301 -6.50 -32.11 36.40
C GLY A 301 -5.57 -33.08 37.09
N VAL A 302 -5.32 -32.90 38.40
CA VAL A 302 -4.63 -33.88 39.24
C VAL A 302 -5.33 -33.96 40.60
N SER A 303 -5.93 -35.12 40.91
CA SER A 303 -6.63 -35.33 42.18
C SER A 303 -6.61 -36.80 42.60
N GLY A 304 -6.47 -37.05 43.90
CA GLY A 304 -6.53 -38.41 44.46
C GLY A 304 -5.45 -39.38 43.93
N GLY A 305 -4.33 -38.87 43.39
CA GLY A 305 -3.29 -39.68 42.77
C GLY A 305 -3.57 -40.09 41.31
N GLN A 306 -4.60 -39.51 40.70
CA GLN A 306 -4.92 -39.63 39.28
C GLN A 306 -4.87 -38.25 38.61
N ALA A 307 -4.76 -38.25 37.29
CA ALA A 307 -4.72 -37.08 36.45
C ALA A 307 -5.74 -37.17 35.31
N THR A 308 -6.19 -36.01 34.87
CA THR A 308 -6.90 -35.81 33.60
C THR A 308 -5.95 -35.11 32.65
N VAL A 309 -5.93 -35.54 31.38
CA VAL A 309 -5.27 -34.84 30.29
C VAL A 309 -6.34 -34.38 29.31
N THR A 310 -6.41 -33.08 29.03
CA THR A 310 -7.18 -32.55 27.90
C THR A 310 -6.36 -32.73 26.64
N VAL A 311 -6.97 -33.36 25.65
CA VAL A 311 -6.33 -33.65 24.36
C VAL A 311 -7.07 -32.84 23.30
N ASP A 312 -6.33 -32.08 22.51
CA ASP A 312 -6.82 -31.31 21.38
C ASP A 312 -6.30 -31.91 20.07
N TRP A 313 -7.09 -31.84 19.00
CA TRP A 313 -6.69 -32.38 17.69
C TRP A 313 -7.23 -31.59 16.51
N GLY A 314 -6.67 -31.81 15.33
CA GLY A 314 -7.21 -31.25 14.08
C GLY A 314 -8.50 -31.97 13.65
N ALA A 315 -9.48 -31.22 13.14
CA ALA A 315 -10.69 -31.79 12.54
C ALA A 315 -10.34 -32.73 11.36
N VAL A 316 -11.16 -33.75 11.14
CA VAL A 316 -11.02 -34.75 10.07
C VAL A 316 -12.22 -34.61 9.16
N ALA A 317 -11.96 -34.50 7.85
CA ALA A 317 -13.01 -34.38 6.84
C ALA A 317 -14.01 -35.54 6.96
N GLU A 318 -15.30 -35.18 6.97
CA GLU A 318 -16.45 -36.10 7.08
C GLU A 318 -16.54 -36.91 8.39
N ALA A 319 -15.73 -36.61 9.40
CA ALA A 319 -15.92 -37.18 10.72
C ALA A 319 -17.18 -36.62 11.39
N GLU A 320 -18.04 -37.50 11.88
CA GLU A 320 -19.25 -37.14 12.61
C GLU A 320 -18.96 -37.06 14.12
N THR A 321 -18.10 -37.94 14.63
CA THR A 321 -17.67 -37.97 16.04
C THR A 321 -16.24 -38.51 16.18
N TYR A 322 -15.65 -38.39 17.37
CA TYR A 322 -14.34 -38.91 17.74
C TYR A 322 -14.38 -39.78 19.01
N SER A 323 -13.40 -40.67 19.16
CA SER A 323 -13.04 -41.26 20.46
C SER A 323 -11.57 -41.04 20.77
N VAL A 324 -11.23 -40.88 22.05
CA VAL A 324 -9.84 -40.77 22.50
C VAL A 324 -9.46 -42.09 23.17
N GLN A 325 -8.39 -42.70 22.69
CA GLN A 325 -7.87 -43.97 23.19
C GLN A 325 -6.53 -43.76 23.90
N THR A 326 -6.31 -44.53 24.95
CA THR A 326 -5.03 -44.53 25.67
C THR A 326 -4.45 -45.92 25.84
N ALA A 327 -3.12 -45.99 25.93
CA ALA A 327 -2.38 -47.20 26.28
C ALA A 327 -1.21 -46.88 27.22
N GLN A 328 -0.94 -47.77 28.18
CA GLN A 328 0.19 -47.70 29.10
C GLN A 328 0.93 -49.04 29.16
N GLY A 329 1.60 -49.40 28.07
CA GLY A 329 2.20 -50.71 27.88
C GLY A 329 1.13 -51.81 27.70
N GLY A 330 0.69 -52.04 26.47
CA GLY A 330 -0.38 -52.98 26.14
C GLY A 330 -1.26 -52.45 25.01
N ASP A 331 -2.48 -53.00 24.89
CA ASP A 331 -3.45 -52.60 23.87
C ASP A 331 -4.14 -51.26 24.23
N PHE A 332 -4.57 -50.51 23.21
CA PHE A 332 -5.36 -49.29 23.39
C PHE A 332 -6.76 -49.58 23.92
N THR A 333 -7.23 -48.72 24.82
CA THR A 333 -8.62 -48.73 25.34
C THR A 333 -9.27 -47.38 25.13
N ASP A 334 -10.55 -47.36 24.76
CA ASP A 334 -11.34 -46.12 24.68
C ASP A 334 -11.43 -45.47 26.06
N ALA A 335 -10.90 -44.25 26.17
CA ALA A 335 -11.01 -43.42 27.36
C ALA A 335 -12.22 -42.48 27.26
N VAL A 336 -12.49 -41.94 26.06
CA VAL A 336 -13.64 -41.08 25.76
C VAL A 336 -14.23 -41.47 24.41
N THR A 337 -15.56 -41.44 24.24
CA THR A 337 -16.23 -41.78 22.97
C THR A 337 -17.33 -40.80 22.62
N GLY A 338 -17.63 -40.66 21.32
CA GLY A 338 -18.76 -39.85 20.83
C GLY A 338 -18.56 -38.34 20.90
N VAL A 339 -17.31 -37.88 20.85
CA VAL A 339 -16.95 -36.45 20.91
C VAL A 339 -17.29 -35.78 19.57
N THR A 340 -18.10 -34.73 19.56
CA THR A 340 -18.46 -34.00 18.32
C THR A 340 -17.53 -32.82 18.01
N GLY A 341 -16.73 -32.40 18.99
CA GLY A 341 -15.70 -31.37 18.83
C GLY A 341 -14.30 -31.95 18.65
N THR A 342 -13.31 -31.08 18.73
CA THR A 342 -11.88 -31.39 18.53
C THR A 342 -11.07 -31.39 19.83
N THR A 343 -11.74 -31.51 20.97
CA THR A 343 -11.12 -31.57 22.30
C THR A 343 -11.84 -32.56 23.20
N ALA A 344 -11.11 -33.25 24.08
CA ALA A 344 -11.69 -34.10 25.11
C ALA A 344 -10.77 -34.38 26.31
N ASP A 345 -11.40 -34.54 27.48
CA ASP A 345 -10.76 -34.88 28.75
C ASP A 345 -10.58 -36.38 28.95
N VAL A 346 -9.33 -36.81 29.07
CA VAL A 346 -8.92 -38.18 29.36
C VAL A 346 -8.59 -38.32 30.84
N ALA A 347 -9.56 -38.77 31.64
CA ALA A 347 -9.41 -38.92 33.09
C ALA A 347 -8.79 -40.26 33.55
N GLY A 348 -8.29 -40.29 34.78
CA GLY A 348 -7.84 -41.52 35.45
C GLY A 348 -6.40 -41.94 35.16
N LEU A 349 -5.61 -41.06 34.53
CA LEU A 349 -4.20 -41.30 34.21
C LEU A 349 -3.31 -41.19 35.45
N THR A 350 -2.12 -41.78 35.42
CA THR A 350 -1.18 -41.75 36.56
C THR A 350 -0.21 -40.58 36.41
N PRO A 351 -0.12 -39.64 37.37
CA PRO A 351 0.83 -38.55 37.34
C PRO A 351 2.29 -39.04 37.23
N GLY A 352 3.06 -38.45 36.32
CA GLY A 352 4.42 -38.88 35.97
C GLY A 352 4.47 -40.11 35.04
N GLY A 353 3.33 -40.71 34.72
CA GLY A 353 3.20 -41.79 33.76
C GLY A 353 3.31 -41.29 32.33
N VAL A 354 3.92 -42.11 31.47
CA VAL A 354 3.96 -41.89 30.02
C VAL A 354 2.86 -42.75 29.41
N TYR A 355 1.96 -42.13 28.66
CA TYR A 355 0.87 -42.77 27.95
C TYR A 355 1.03 -42.55 26.45
N GLN A 356 0.56 -43.51 25.69
CA GLN A 356 0.33 -43.32 24.26
C GLN A 356 -1.14 -42.93 24.11
N VAL A 357 -1.39 -41.78 23.50
CA VAL A 357 -2.74 -41.24 23.24
C VAL A 357 -2.97 -41.21 21.75
N ARG A 358 -4.14 -41.62 21.29
CA ARG A 358 -4.56 -41.40 19.91
C ARG A 358 -6.04 -41.07 19.85
N VAL A 359 -6.42 -40.31 18.84
CA VAL A 359 -7.81 -39.96 18.56
C VAL A 359 -8.30 -40.82 17.41
N VAL A 360 -9.54 -41.29 17.46
CA VAL A 360 -10.19 -42.10 16.42
C VAL A 360 -11.35 -41.31 15.87
N ALA A 361 -11.36 -41.01 14.58
CA ALA A 361 -12.49 -40.41 13.90
C ALA A 361 -13.54 -41.47 13.55
N HIS A 362 -14.83 -41.12 13.59
CA HIS A 362 -15.96 -42.00 13.28
C HIS A 362 -16.94 -41.33 12.31
N ARG A 363 -17.51 -42.12 11.39
CA ARG A 363 -18.58 -41.74 10.44
C ARG A 363 -19.51 -42.93 10.25
N GLY A 364 -20.66 -42.92 10.92
CA GLY A 364 -21.53 -44.09 11.02
C GLY A 364 -20.82 -45.29 11.65
N THR A 365 -20.65 -46.39 10.89
CA THR A 365 -19.92 -47.59 11.33
C THR A 365 -18.43 -47.60 10.97
N ASP A 366 -17.97 -46.61 10.19
CA ASP A 366 -16.57 -46.48 9.78
C ASP A 366 -15.77 -45.73 10.85
N SER A 367 -14.52 -46.14 11.08
CA SER A 367 -13.65 -45.45 12.04
C SER A 367 -12.17 -45.55 11.65
N THR A 368 -11.39 -44.48 11.85
CA THR A 368 -9.94 -44.44 11.61
C THR A 368 -9.20 -43.87 12.81
N ALA A 369 -8.16 -44.56 13.28
CA ALA A 369 -7.35 -44.13 14.41
C ALA A 369 -6.13 -43.31 13.96
N GLY A 370 -5.85 -42.23 14.67
CA GLY A 370 -4.67 -41.39 14.61
C GLY A 370 -3.40 -42.10 15.06
N GLU A 371 -2.24 -41.51 14.73
CA GLU A 371 -0.97 -41.97 15.25
C GLU A 371 -0.90 -41.77 16.78
N PRO A 372 -0.36 -42.75 17.52
CA PRO A 372 -0.06 -42.58 18.94
C PRO A 372 0.88 -41.40 19.19
N THR A 373 0.43 -40.46 20.00
CA THR A 373 1.24 -39.38 20.55
C THR A 373 1.66 -39.76 21.96
N GLU A 374 2.97 -39.69 22.22
CA GLU A 374 3.48 -39.88 23.58
C GLU A 374 3.12 -38.67 24.43
N VAL A 375 2.21 -38.87 25.38
CA VAL A 375 1.81 -37.87 26.35
C VAL A 375 2.42 -38.26 27.68
N THR A 376 3.33 -37.42 28.19
CA THR A 376 3.77 -37.60 29.55
C THR A 376 2.92 -36.80 30.50
N VAL A 377 2.12 -37.50 31.28
CA VAL A 377 1.22 -36.92 32.27
C VAL A 377 2.05 -36.24 33.35
N ALA A 378 1.88 -34.94 33.50
CA ALA A 378 2.58 -34.17 34.51
C ALA A 378 2.10 -34.54 35.92
N ALA A 379 2.94 -34.19 36.90
CA ALA A 379 2.62 -34.37 38.31
C ALA A 379 1.63 -33.31 38.84
N ALA A 380 1.35 -32.28 38.04
CA ALA A 380 0.50 -31.14 38.32
C ALA A 380 -0.21 -30.70 37.04
N VAL A 381 -1.19 -29.81 37.16
CA VAL A 381 -1.91 -29.25 36.02
C VAL A 381 -0.96 -28.41 35.15
N GLU A 382 -1.00 -28.62 33.83
CA GLU A 382 -0.28 -27.89 32.81
C GLU A 382 -1.27 -26.97 32.08
N ARG A 383 -0.85 -25.75 31.75
CA ARG A 383 -1.74 -24.76 31.12
C ARG A 383 -1.12 -24.04 29.91
N TRP A 384 0.18 -24.18 29.67
CA TRP A 384 0.92 -23.37 28.71
C TRP A 384 1.11 -24.07 27.36
N GLN A 385 1.03 -23.28 26.30
CA GLN A 385 1.23 -23.66 24.89
C GLN A 385 2.16 -22.67 24.20
N SER A 386 2.62 -23.01 22.99
CA SER A 386 3.46 -22.12 22.17
C SER A 386 3.12 -22.21 20.69
N ALA A 387 2.99 -21.07 20.03
CA ALA A 387 2.72 -20.99 18.59
C ALA A 387 3.12 -19.62 18.01
N ASP A 388 3.21 -19.54 16.69
CA ASP A 388 3.20 -18.28 15.96
C ASP A 388 1.75 -17.85 15.70
N ILE A 389 1.43 -16.59 15.94
CA ILE A 389 0.07 -16.03 15.85
C ILE A 389 0.08 -14.83 14.88
N GLY A 390 -1.01 -14.65 14.13
CA GLY A 390 -1.26 -13.44 13.35
C GLY A 390 -0.37 -13.22 12.14
N SER A 391 -0.21 -11.96 11.74
CA SER A 391 0.47 -11.57 10.50
C SER A 391 1.85 -12.21 10.37
N ASN A 392 2.08 -12.90 9.25
CA ASN A 392 3.29 -13.68 8.94
C ASN A 392 3.58 -14.82 9.94
N ALA A 393 2.57 -15.41 10.57
CA ALA A 393 2.74 -16.62 11.36
C ALA A 393 3.42 -17.74 10.53
N ASN A 394 4.27 -18.55 11.18
CA ASN A 394 5.09 -19.60 10.57
C ASN A 394 6.17 -19.11 9.58
N SER A 395 6.50 -17.82 9.59
CA SER A 395 7.58 -17.25 8.77
C SER A 395 8.99 -17.67 9.20
N GLY A 396 9.14 -18.25 10.41
CA GLY A 396 10.41 -18.75 10.92
C GLY A 396 10.67 -18.35 12.38
N GLY A 397 11.77 -18.85 12.95
CA GLY A 397 12.15 -18.65 14.35
C GLY A 397 11.85 -19.85 15.25
N SER A 398 12.02 -19.70 16.57
CA SER A 398 11.72 -20.77 17.52
C SER A 398 11.44 -20.25 18.94
N ILE A 399 10.57 -20.96 19.67
CA ILE A 399 10.32 -20.78 21.10
C ILE A 399 10.90 -21.99 21.84
N VAL A 400 11.78 -21.77 22.82
CA VAL A 400 12.44 -22.84 23.57
C VAL A 400 12.30 -22.59 25.07
N GLU A 401 11.57 -23.48 25.77
CA GLU A 401 11.58 -23.52 27.24
C GLU A 401 12.84 -24.26 27.72
N ASN A 402 13.66 -23.57 28.50
CA ASN A 402 14.94 -24.05 28.99
C ASN A 402 14.77 -24.81 30.31
N ALA A 403 15.76 -25.67 30.63
CA ALA A 403 15.72 -26.50 31.83
C ALA A 403 15.77 -25.73 33.17
N ASP A 404 16.14 -24.45 33.13
CA ASP A 404 16.16 -23.55 34.28
C ASP A 404 14.85 -22.76 34.46
N GLY A 405 13.86 -22.98 33.59
CA GLY A 405 12.55 -22.31 33.62
C GLY A 405 12.49 -21.00 32.82
N THR A 406 13.59 -20.59 32.18
CA THR A 406 13.57 -19.47 31.23
C THR A 406 13.00 -19.89 29.87
N ILE A 407 12.54 -18.92 29.08
CA ILE A 407 12.03 -19.17 27.73
C ILE A 407 12.78 -18.28 26.75
N THR A 408 13.41 -18.87 25.74
CA THR A 408 14.09 -18.12 24.67
C THR A 408 13.19 -18.06 23.44
N PHE A 409 12.89 -16.84 23.00
CA PHE A 409 12.25 -16.54 21.72
C PHE A 409 13.33 -16.11 20.73
N ASP A 410 13.60 -16.93 19.71
CA ASP A 410 14.46 -16.58 18.58
C ASP A 410 13.60 -16.16 17.39
N ALA A 411 13.18 -14.89 17.38
CA ALA A 411 12.37 -14.31 16.31
C ALA A 411 13.23 -13.68 15.19
N ARG A 412 14.56 -13.89 15.17
CA ARG A 412 15.46 -13.24 14.19
C ARG A 412 15.16 -13.64 12.75
N ALA A 413 14.69 -14.87 12.55
CA ALA A 413 14.24 -15.38 11.25
C ALA A 413 12.74 -15.19 11.01
N SER A 414 11.97 -14.76 12.02
CA SER A 414 10.55 -14.48 11.89
C SER A 414 10.33 -13.15 11.17
N SER A 415 9.26 -13.05 10.38
CA SER A 415 8.75 -11.81 9.79
C SER A 415 7.42 -11.35 10.40
N THR A 416 6.98 -11.98 11.50
CA THR A 416 5.86 -11.53 12.34
C THR A 416 6.01 -10.08 12.79
N LYS A 417 4.94 -9.32 12.97
CA LYS A 417 5.03 -7.88 13.23
C LYS A 417 3.96 -7.37 14.17
N LEU A 418 4.36 -6.53 15.12
CA LEU A 418 3.43 -5.65 15.82
C LEU A 418 3.36 -4.34 15.02
N ALA A 419 2.26 -4.11 14.30
CA ALA A 419 2.10 -2.96 13.43
C ALA A 419 0.85 -2.16 13.77
N SER A 420 0.72 -0.98 13.15
CA SER A 420 -0.42 -0.08 13.35
C SER A 420 -1.72 -0.60 12.72
N SER A 421 -1.67 -1.47 11.71
CA SER A 421 -2.86 -1.99 11.00
C SER A 421 -3.13 -3.48 11.24
N GLU A 422 -2.15 -4.27 11.68
CA GLU A 422 -2.30 -5.70 12.00
C GLU A 422 -1.25 -6.19 12.99
N ASP A 423 -1.50 -7.34 13.64
CA ASP A 423 -0.59 -7.92 14.62
C ASP A 423 -0.18 -9.36 14.26
N GLY A 424 1.07 -9.71 14.58
CA GLY A 424 1.60 -11.06 14.55
C GLY A 424 2.85 -11.20 15.41
N PHE A 425 3.01 -12.34 16.07
CA PHE A 425 4.08 -12.58 17.05
C PHE A 425 4.25 -14.07 17.37
N GLN A 426 5.42 -14.44 17.87
CA GLN A 426 5.65 -15.70 18.57
C GLN A 426 5.04 -15.61 19.97
N TYR A 427 4.30 -16.62 20.42
CA TYR A 427 3.51 -16.55 21.64
C TYR A 427 3.69 -17.80 22.50
N HIS A 428 4.08 -17.63 23.76
CA HIS A 428 3.98 -18.66 24.80
C HIS A 428 2.85 -18.26 25.75
N TYR A 429 1.75 -18.99 25.75
CA TYR A 429 0.47 -18.51 26.28
C TYR A 429 -0.37 -19.59 26.96
N THR A 430 -1.42 -19.17 27.64
CA THR A 430 -2.44 -20.03 28.25
C THR A 430 -3.84 -19.46 28.05
N GLU A 431 -4.85 -20.33 28.07
CA GLU A 431 -6.26 -19.95 28.06
C GLU A 431 -6.74 -19.55 29.46
N ILE A 432 -7.53 -18.49 29.51
CA ILE A 432 -8.18 -17.93 30.70
C ILE A 432 -9.69 -18.01 30.47
N ASP A 433 -10.39 -18.64 31.42
CA ASP A 433 -11.84 -18.60 31.50
C ASP A 433 -12.27 -17.31 32.23
N PRO A 434 -12.87 -16.33 31.54
CA PRO A 434 -13.24 -15.05 32.14
C PRO A 434 -14.31 -15.18 33.23
N GLU A 435 -15.12 -16.25 33.27
CA GLU A 435 -16.12 -16.47 34.32
C GLU A 435 -15.48 -16.92 35.64
N THR A 436 -14.35 -17.64 35.56
CA THR A 436 -13.71 -18.25 36.72
C THR A 436 -12.33 -17.68 37.04
N GLU A 437 -11.73 -16.89 36.17
CA GLU A 437 -10.35 -16.42 36.33
C GLU A 437 -10.15 -14.95 35.94
N ASN A 438 -9.88 -14.15 36.96
CA ASN A 438 -9.02 -12.98 36.81
C ASN A 438 -7.56 -13.44 36.96
N PHE A 439 -6.61 -12.73 36.36
CA PHE A 439 -5.21 -13.17 36.30
C PHE A 439 -4.22 -12.04 36.56
N THR A 440 -3.01 -12.39 36.93
CA THR A 440 -1.82 -11.52 36.87
C THR A 440 -0.67 -12.33 36.31
N LEU A 441 -0.13 -11.89 35.17
CA LEU A 441 1.07 -12.45 34.55
C LEU A 441 2.19 -11.41 34.61
N THR A 442 3.27 -11.74 35.30
CA THR A 442 4.49 -10.93 35.36
C THR A 442 5.63 -11.68 34.69
N ALA A 443 6.51 -11.00 33.97
CA ALA A 443 7.67 -11.61 33.32
C ALA A 443 8.82 -10.61 33.13
N THR A 444 10.07 -11.09 33.19
CA THR A 444 11.26 -10.29 32.89
C THR A 444 11.83 -10.66 31.53
N PHE A 445 11.97 -9.68 30.64
CA PHE A 445 12.46 -9.82 29.27
C PHE A 445 13.88 -9.28 29.16
N THR A 446 14.82 -10.12 28.74
CA THR A 446 16.21 -9.74 28.41
C THR A 446 16.40 -9.76 26.91
N VAL A 447 16.81 -8.63 26.32
CA VAL A 447 17.03 -8.51 24.88
C VAL A 447 18.41 -9.10 24.53
N ASP A 448 18.43 -10.28 23.92
CA ASP A 448 19.68 -10.99 23.58
C ASP A 448 20.29 -10.50 22.26
N ASP A 449 19.45 -10.17 21.28
CA ASP A 449 19.87 -9.65 19.96
C ASP A 449 18.83 -8.68 19.41
N ALA A 450 19.26 -7.47 19.05
CA ALA A 450 18.43 -6.44 18.45
C ALA A 450 19.16 -5.71 17.31
N ALA A 451 20.12 -6.37 16.66
CA ALA A 451 20.94 -5.77 15.61
C ALA A 451 20.14 -5.46 14.34
N ALA A 452 19.11 -6.28 14.05
CA ALA A 452 18.27 -6.14 12.86
C ALA A 452 16.89 -5.54 13.18
N LYS A 453 16.66 -5.03 14.40
CA LYS A 453 15.36 -4.48 14.82
C LYS A 453 14.91 -3.35 13.90
N ASP A 454 13.60 -3.18 13.83
CA ASP A 454 12.94 -2.10 13.13
C ASP A 454 11.64 -1.69 13.84
N ASN A 455 10.89 -0.77 13.26
CA ASN A 455 9.71 -0.15 13.88
C ASN A 455 8.54 -1.11 14.13
N GLN A 456 8.61 -2.37 13.68
CA GLN A 456 7.59 -3.40 13.95
C GLN A 456 8.10 -4.53 14.85
N SER A 457 9.33 -4.39 15.36
CA SER A 457 9.91 -5.30 16.35
C SER A 457 9.40 -4.93 17.74
N GLY A 458 9.04 -5.94 18.55
CA GLY A 458 8.53 -5.68 19.89
C GLY A 458 8.35 -6.95 20.73
N PHE A 459 8.12 -6.77 22.03
CA PHE A 459 7.96 -7.88 22.97
C PHE A 459 7.25 -7.44 24.27
N GLY A 460 6.69 -8.38 25.00
CA GLY A 460 6.16 -8.14 26.35
C GLY A 460 5.09 -9.14 26.77
N VAL A 461 4.26 -8.74 27.74
CA VAL A 461 3.12 -9.53 28.20
C VAL A 461 1.86 -9.05 27.49
N LEU A 462 1.13 -9.97 26.87
CA LEU A 462 -0.03 -9.68 26.04
C LEU A 462 -1.19 -10.59 26.42
N ALA A 463 -2.41 -10.07 26.34
CA ALA A 463 -3.63 -10.84 26.27
C ALA A 463 -4.37 -10.52 24.97
N VAL A 464 -4.99 -11.52 24.36
CA VAL A 464 -5.83 -11.40 23.15
C VAL A 464 -7.15 -12.14 23.35
N ASP A 465 -8.21 -11.67 22.72
CA ASP A 465 -9.54 -12.28 22.83
C ASP A 465 -9.67 -13.55 21.97
N THR A 466 -9.06 -13.57 20.79
CA THR A 466 -9.07 -14.71 19.88
C THR A 466 -7.71 -14.93 19.22
N LEU A 467 -7.43 -16.18 18.83
CA LEU A 467 -6.24 -16.53 18.05
C LEU A 467 -6.47 -17.77 17.18
N THR A 468 -5.68 -17.91 16.13
CA THR A 468 -5.62 -19.14 15.32
C THR A 468 -4.15 -19.49 15.06
N PRO A 469 -3.60 -20.50 15.76
CA PRO A 469 -2.18 -20.84 15.66
C PRO A 469 -1.73 -21.13 14.23
N GLY A 470 -0.67 -20.47 13.78
CA GLY A 470 -0.03 -20.71 12.48
C GLY A 470 -0.76 -20.14 11.27
N VAL A 471 -1.83 -19.36 11.44
CA VAL A 471 -2.63 -18.81 10.34
C VAL A 471 -2.35 -17.32 10.15
N SER A 472 -1.60 -16.97 9.10
CA SER A 472 -1.17 -15.59 8.83
C SER A 472 -2.33 -14.61 8.65
N ALA A 473 -3.42 -15.05 8.03
CA ALA A 473 -4.60 -14.22 7.81
C ALA A 473 -5.37 -13.87 9.11
N ALA A 474 -5.18 -14.64 10.19
CA ALA A 474 -5.88 -14.46 11.46
C ALA A 474 -5.17 -13.42 12.36
N ARG A 475 -5.16 -12.16 11.91
CA ARG A 475 -4.30 -11.06 12.39
C ARG A 475 -5.05 -9.83 12.92
N TYR A 476 -6.38 -9.86 12.89
CA TYR A 476 -7.26 -8.80 13.40
C TYR A 476 -7.84 -9.26 14.74
N MET A 477 -7.13 -8.95 15.83
CA MET A 477 -7.47 -9.37 17.19
C MET A 477 -7.48 -8.19 18.16
N ASN A 478 -8.41 -8.18 19.10
CA ASN A 478 -8.37 -7.24 20.22
C ASN A 478 -7.25 -7.67 21.18
N SER A 479 -6.58 -6.70 21.82
CA SER A 479 -5.47 -7.01 22.73
C SER A 479 -5.29 -6.01 23.86
N ALA A 480 -4.79 -6.50 24.99
CA ALA A 480 -4.36 -5.69 26.13
C ALA A 480 -2.96 -6.16 26.58
N GLY A 481 -2.01 -5.27 26.80
CA GLY A 481 -0.66 -5.69 27.13
C GLY A 481 0.25 -4.59 27.68
N ALA A 482 1.30 -5.03 28.39
CA ALA A 482 2.44 -4.21 28.74
C ALA A 482 3.60 -4.60 27.82
N LEU A 483 3.94 -3.74 26.86
CA LEU A 483 4.79 -4.08 25.72
C LEU A 483 5.86 -3.01 25.44
N ILE A 484 6.98 -3.47 24.88
CA ILE A 484 7.93 -2.65 24.13
C ILE A 484 7.51 -2.77 22.65
N THR A 485 6.99 -1.70 22.07
CA THR A 485 6.54 -1.68 20.67
C THR A 485 6.43 -0.24 20.15
N ARG A 486 5.90 -0.05 18.94
CA ARG A 486 5.53 1.25 18.38
C ARG A 486 4.18 1.72 18.94
N TYR A 487 4.14 2.98 19.37
CA TYR A 487 2.93 3.71 19.77
C TYR A 487 2.71 4.89 18.83
N GLY A 488 1.45 5.25 18.58
CA GLY A 488 1.09 6.32 17.65
C GLY A 488 -0.27 6.93 17.99
N GLU A 489 -1.35 6.27 17.58
CA GLU A 489 -2.71 6.65 17.99
C GLU A 489 -2.83 6.64 19.51
N GLY A 490 -3.58 7.61 20.08
CA GLY A 490 -3.66 7.81 21.53
C GLY A 490 -2.48 8.53 22.19
N THR A 491 -1.37 8.70 21.48
CA THR A 491 -0.15 9.35 22.00
C THR A 491 0.14 10.67 21.31
N GLY A 492 0.74 11.63 22.03
CA GLY A 492 1.05 12.96 21.48
C GLY A 492 2.07 12.93 20.33
N THR A 493 2.91 11.89 20.26
CA THR A 493 3.88 11.67 19.19
C THR A 493 4.11 10.19 18.96
N VAL A 494 4.34 9.80 17.71
CA VAL A 494 4.78 8.44 17.38
C VAL A 494 6.11 8.12 18.06
N SER A 495 6.19 6.99 18.76
CA SER A 495 7.42 6.50 19.41
C SER A 495 7.63 5.01 19.15
N ASP A 496 8.78 4.67 18.56
CA ASP A 496 9.12 3.30 18.19
C ASP A 496 9.85 2.57 19.32
N GLY A 497 9.52 1.30 19.55
CA GLY A 497 10.22 0.42 20.52
C GLY A 497 10.30 0.99 21.94
N THR A 498 9.23 1.61 22.42
CA THR A 498 9.12 2.27 23.74
C THR A 498 8.29 1.39 24.68
N PRO A 499 8.56 1.34 26.00
CA PRO A 499 7.70 0.64 26.95
C PRO A 499 6.37 1.39 27.14
N GLY A 500 5.25 0.67 27.09
CA GLY A 500 3.92 1.25 27.26
C GLY A 500 2.83 0.21 27.56
N ALA A 501 1.65 0.73 27.85
CA ALA A 501 0.40 -0.01 27.90
C ALA A 501 -0.26 0.06 26.52
N ARG A 502 -0.47 -1.11 25.91
CA ARG A 502 -1.10 -1.24 24.61
C ARG A 502 -2.48 -1.83 24.77
N PHE A 503 -3.48 -1.09 24.30
CA PHE A 503 -4.87 -1.52 24.24
C PHE A 503 -5.34 -1.36 22.80
N VAL A 504 -5.83 -2.44 22.21
CA VAL A 504 -6.37 -2.50 20.86
C VAL A 504 -7.76 -3.11 20.97
N HIS A 505 -8.77 -2.40 20.48
CA HIS A 505 -10.16 -2.85 20.48
C HIS A 505 -10.87 -2.49 19.17
N GLY A 506 -12.17 -2.78 19.11
CA GLY A 506 -13.05 -2.41 18.00
C GLY A 506 -13.26 -3.50 16.94
N TYR A 507 -12.51 -4.60 16.95
CA TYR A 507 -12.80 -5.76 16.10
C TYR A 507 -13.97 -6.57 16.66
N THR A 508 -14.94 -6.89 15.79
CA THR A 508 -16.16 -7.63 16.18
C THR A 508 -16.36 -8.93 15.40
N GLY A 509 -15.57 -9.16 14.35
CA GLY A 509 -15.70 -10.33 13.47
C GLY A 509 -14.68 -11.43 13.72
N ALA A 510 -14.56 -12.35 12.77
CA ALA A 510 -13.48 -13.35 12.79
C ALA A 510 -12.11 -12.67 12.65
N PRO A 511 -11.01 -13.25 13.17
CA PRO A 511 -9.68 -12.63 13.10
C PRO A 511 -9.12 -12.53 11.68
N THR A 512 -9.82 -13.05 10.67
CA THR A 512 -9.52 -12.97 9.24
C THR A 512 -10.36 -11.92 8.49
N ASP A 513 -11.27 -11.21 9.18
CA ASP A 513 -12.17 -10.23 8.59
C ASP A 513 -11.73 -8.81 8.98
N ASN A 514 -11.16 -8.09 8.01
CA ASN A 514 -10.69 -6.72 8.18
C ASN A 514 -11.80 -5.66 8.06
N THR A 515 -13.04 -6.07 7.75
CA THR A 515 -14.19 -5.16 7.57
C THR A 515 -15.12 -5.14 8.79
N ALA A 516 -15.01 -6.15 9.66
CA ALA A 516 -15.86 -6.30 10.84
C ALA A 516 -15.33 -5.53 12.04
N GLY A 517 -15.69 -4.25 12.08
CA GLY A 517 -15.25 -3.31 13.11
C GLY A 517 -14.05 -2.48 12.67
N ALA A 518 -13.74 -1.43 13.43
CA ALA A 518 -12.61 -0.54 13.15
C ALA A 518 -11.60 -0.69 14.28
N ARG A 519 -10.34 -0.94 13.92
CA ARG A 519 -9.25 -1.00 14.91
C ARG A 519 -9.12 0.36 15.61
N ASP A 520 -9.18 0.35 16.93
CA ASP A 520 -8.92 1.51 17.76
C ASP A 520 -7.80 1.18 18.74
N SER A 521 -6.77 2.03 18.76
CA SER A 521 -5.67 1.96 19.73
C SER A 521 -5.47 3.24 20.52
N SER A 522 -6.46 4.14 20.51
CA SER A 522 -6.42 5.46 21.16
C SER A 522 -6.27 5.39 22.68
N ASP A 523 -6.64 4.27 23.30
CA ASP A 523 -6.41 4.03 24.73
C ASP A 523 -4.95 3.65 25.07
N SER A 524 -4.10 3.42 24.07
CA SER A 524 -2.70 3.04 24.29
C SER A 524 -1.86 4.22 24.79
N VAL A 525 -1.01 3.96 25.78
CA VAL A 525 -0.20 4.99 26.46
C VAL A 525 1.25 4.54 26.62
N VAL A 526 2.21 5.45 26.40
CA VAL A 526 3.62 5.20 26.75
C VAL A 526 3.86 5.42 28.24
N PHE A 527 4.60 4.53 28.90
CA PHE A 527 4.82 4.65 30.35
C PHE A 527 5.76 5.82 30.73
N ASP A 528 6.68 6.18 29.82
CA ASP A 528 7.65 7.25 30.04
C ASP A 528 8.04 7.87 28.68
N GLU A 529 7.47 9.03 28.36
CA GLU A 529 7.77 9.77 27.12
C GLU A 529 9.24 10.16 26.99
N THR A 530 9.97 10.24 28.11
CA THR A 530 11.39 10.62 28.13
C THR A 530 12.32 9.43 27.94
N TRP A 531 11.78 8.20 27.89
CA TRP A 531 12.57 7.00 27.67
C TRP A 531 13.42 7.13 26.40
N ARG A 532 14.74 7.10 26.58
CA ARG A 532 15.75 7.23 25.52
C ARG A 532 15.46 8.35 24.52
N SER A 533 15.20 9.55 25.03
CA SER A 533 15.05 10.75 24.22
C SER A 533 16.30 11.09 23.37
N ASP A 534 17.44 10.45 23.63
CA ASP A 534 18.66 10.55 22.83
C ASP A 534 18.59 9.80 21.49
N VAL A 535 17.65 8.85 21.34
CA VAL A 535 17.38 8.15 20.09
C VAL A 535 16.34 8.92 19.28
N ALA A 536 16.81 9.67 18.28
CA ALA A 536 15.96 10.54 17.46
C ALA A 536 15.10 9.78 16.44
N THR A 537 15.59 8.66 15.91
CA THR A 537 14.89 7.84 14.90
C THR A 537 15.07 6.35 15.18
N GLY A 538 14.00 5.57 14.95
CA GLY A 538 13.99 4.12 15.10
C GLY A 538 13.70 3.62 16.53
N PRO A 539 13.71 2.28 16.74
CA PRO A 539 13.22 1.69 17.99
C PRO A 539 14.13 1.94 19.20
N LYS A 540 13.53 2.32 20.33
CA LYS A 540 14.20 2.75 21.57
C LYS A 540 14.59 1.61 22.53
N PHE A 541 14.94 0.44 22.00
CA PHE A 541 15.51 -0.69 22.78
C PHE A 541 16.77 -1.26 22.12
N ALA A 542 17.63 -1.95 22.87
CA ALA A 542 18.92 -2.44 22.44
C ALA A 542 19.29 -3.77 23.10
N THR A 543 20.24 -4.50 22.51
CA THR A 543 20.82 -5.70 23.11
C THR A 543 21.36 -5.40 24.50
N GLY A 544 21.00 -6.25 25.47
CA GLY A 544 21.35 -6.14 26.87
C GLY A 544 20.33 -5.40 27.72
N ASP A 545 19.28 -4.82 27.13
CA ASP A 545 18.19 -4.21 27.89
C ASP A 545 17.37 -5.27 28.62
N VAL A 546 16.86 -4.91 29.80
CA VAL A 546 16.04 -5.77 30.66
C VAL A 546 14.79 -5.01 31.08
N PHE A 547 13.62 -5.64 30.92
CA PHE A 547 12.32 -5.06 31.29
C PHE A 547 11.51 -6.06 32.09
N THR A 548 10.98 -5.66 33.24
CA THR A 548 10.01 -6.47 33.99
C THR A 548 8.62 -5.88 33.79
N LEU A 549 7.73 -6.66 33.17
CA LEU A 549 6.41 -6.22 32.75
C LEU A 549 5.35 -7.09 33.40
N SER A 550 4.21 -6.50 33.73
CA SER A 550 3.06 -7.19 34.30
C SER A 550 1.78 -6.80 33.58
N LEU A 551 0.92 -7.79 33.32
CA LEU A 551 -0.45 -7.58 32.89
C LEU A 551 -1.39 -8.29 33.87
N ARG A 552 -2.35 -7.56 34.41
CA ARG A 552 -3.39 -8.10 35.29
C ARG A 552 -4.78 -7.82 34.76
N LYS A 553 -5.62 -8.84 34.65
CA LYS A 553 -7.07 -8.68 34.53
C LYS A 553 -7.68 -8.74 35.92
N SER A 554 -8.48 -7.75 36.29
CA SER A 554 -9.25 -7.69 37.54
C SER A 554 -10.74 -7.47 37.24
N ASN A 555 -11.59 -7.42 38.27
CA ASN A 555 -12.98 -6.97 38.10
C ASN A 555 -13.10 -5.52 37.62
N THR A 556 -12.03 -4.72 37.73
CA THR A 556 -11.97 -3.33 37.24
C THR A 556 -11.64 -3.26 35.75
N GLY A 557 -10.79 -4.17 35.25
CA GLY A 557 -10.32 -4.16 33.87
C GLY A 557 -8.89 -4.68 33.72
N TYR A 558 -8.13 -4.15 32.76
CA TYR A 558 -6.77 -4.57 32.43
C TYR A 558 -5.73 -3.58 32.93
N HIS A 559 -4.81 -4.05 33.76
CA HIS A 559 -3.75 -3.29 34.40
C HIS A 559 -2.41 -3.63 33.73
N ALA A 560 -1.90 -2.75 32.88
CA ALA A 560 -0.59 -2.88 32.26
C ALA A 560 0.44 -2.13 33.09
N THR A 561 1.48 -2.82 33.55
CA THR A 561 2.48 -2.26 34.46
C THR A 561 3.90 -2.50 33.97
N TRP A 562 4.73 -1.45 34.03
CA TRP A 562 6.18 -1.57 33.95
C TRP A 562 6.77 -1.50 35.36
N LEU A 563 7.34 -2.61 35.82
CA LEU A 563 7.95 -2.73 37.14
C LEU A 563 9.40 -2.22 37.07
N ARG A 564 9.74 -1.23 37.91
CA ARG A 564 11.05 -0.56 37.91
C ARG A 564 11.57 -0.34 39.31
N ASP A 565 12.89 -0.22 39.42
CA ASP A 565 13.51 0.19 40.67
C ASP A 565 13.03 1.59 41.08
N ALA A 566 12.85 1.81 42.39
CA ALA A 566 12.41 3.11 42.93
C ALA A 566 13.37 4.27 42.59
N ALA A 567 14.64 3.96 42.26
CA ALA A 567 15.60 4.94 41.78
C ALA A 567 15.30 5.45 40.36
N ASP A 568 14.58 4.66 39.57
CA ASP A 568 14.21 4.90 38.17
C ASP A 568 12.73 5.35 38.05
N GLY A 569 12.16 5.90 39.11
CA GLY A 569 10.79 6.42 39.15
C GLY A 569 9.75 5.45 39.74
N GLY A 570 10.13 4.21 40.02
CA GLY A 570 9.22 3.17 40.52
C GLY A 570 8.27 2.64 39.45
N ASP A 571 7.38 1.74 39.88
CA ASP A 571 6.40 1.08 39.04
C ASP A 571 5.44 2.09 38.41
N VAL A 572 5.10 1.87 37.13
CA VAL A 572 4.12 2.67 36.39
C VAL A 572 3.01 1.75 35.94
N GLU A 573 1.77 2.04 36.35
CA GLU A 573 0.57 1.27 36.01
C GLU A 573 -0.39 2.15 35.19
N VAL A 574 -0.95 1.57 34.14
CA VAL A 574 -2.07 2.11 33.35
C VAL A 574 -3.19 1.08 33.37
N ILE A 575 -4.42 1.54 33.62
CA ILE A 575 -5.59 0.67 33.74
C ILE A 575 -6.56 1.02 32.62
N GLN A 576 -6.95 0.02 31.83
CA GLN A 576 -8.12 0.08 30.98
C GLN A 576 -9.32 -0.45 31.78
N TYR A 577 -10.35 0.36 31.97
CA TYR A 577 -11.49 0.10 32.87
C TYR A 577 -12.65 -0.67 32.21
N ASP A 578 -12.29 -1.58 31.31
CA ASP A 578 -13.24 -2.49 30.66
C ASP A 578 -12.76 -3.94 30.84
N PRO A 579 -13.34 -4.69 31.79
CA PRO A 579 -12.99 -6.10 32.00
C PRO A 579 -13.46 -7.03 30.88
N ASP A 580 -14.37 -6.56 30.02
CA ASP A 580 -15.00 -7.33 28.92
C ASP A 580 -14.44 -6.92 27.53
N MET A 581 -13.45 -6.01 27.49
CA MET A 581 -12.77 -5.55 26.28
C MET A 581 -12.28 -6.71 25.39
N LEU A 582 -11.80 -7.80 26.00
CA LEU A 582 -11.29 -8.98 25.29
C LEU A 582 -12.32 -10.10 25.20
N LEU A 583 -13.62 -9.78 25.18
CA LEU A 583 -14.72 -10.74 25.01
C LEU A 583 -15.57 -10.44 23.76
N GLN A 584 -15.03 -9.66 22.81
CA GLN A 584 -15.78 -9.18 21.65
C GLN A 584 -15.83 -10.21 20.51
N GLN A 585 -14.70 -10.82 20.16
CA GLN A 585 -14.63 -11.81 19.08
C GLN A 585 -14.87 -13.25 19.58
N ASP A 586 -14.50 -13.54 20.83
CA ASP A 586 -14.84 -14.77 21.56
C ASP A 586 -15.26 -14.40 22.99
N GLY A 587 -16.53 -14.67 23.34
CA GLY A 587 -17.09 -14.31 24.63
C GLY A 587 -16.86 -15.34 25.74
N GLU A 588 -16.30 -16.51 25.41
CA GLU A 588 -16.16 -17.62 26.36
C GLU A 588 -14.74 -17.77 26.91
N ARG A 589 -13.73 -17.14 26.30
CA ARG A 589 -12.32 -17.30 26.64
C ARG A 589 -11.46 -16.17 26.12
N LEU A 590 -10.27 -16.04 26.71
CA LEU A 590 -9.19 -15.17 26.24
C LEU A 590 -7.84 -15.86 26.47
N TYR A 591 -6.79 -15.35 25.84
CA TYR A 591 -5.46 -15.95 25.88
C TYR A 591 -4.42 -14.95 26.37
N VAL A 592 -3.69 -15.28 27.44
CA VAL A 592 -2.61 -14.43 28.00
C VAL A 592 -1.26 -15.13 27.92
N GLY A 593 -0.20 -14.39 27.60
CA GLY A 593 1.14 -14.94 27.49
C GLY A 593 2.24 -13.92 27.27
N MET A 594 3.43 -14.44 26.94
CA MET A 594 4.60 -13.64 26.55
C MET A 594 4.75 -13.67 25.03
N ALA A 595 4.83 -12.49 24.43
CA ALA A 595 4.86 -12.29 22.98
C ALA A 595 6.18 -11.65 22.51
N VAL A 596 6.69 -12.05 21.34
CA VAL A 596 7.88 -11.48 20.68
C VAL A 596 7.69 -11.42 19.17
N ALA A 597 7.96 -10.27 18.54
CA ALA A 597 7.81 -10.03 17.10
C ALA A 597 9.16 -9.68 16.43
N ARG A 598 9.44 -10.34 15.30
CA ARG A 598 10.57 -10.33 14.34
C ARG A 598 11.93 -9.69 14.68
N LYS A 599 12.96 -10.19 13.98
CA LYS A 599 14.31 -9.60 13.85
C LYS A 599 15.07 -9.41 15.17
N ILE A 600 14.56 -9.97 16.26
CA ILE A 600 15.12 -9.88 17.60
C ILE A 600 15.17 -11.26 18.27
N MET A 601 15.99 -11.37 19.30
CA MET A 601 15.99 -12.51 20.21
C MET A 601 15.80 -11.99 21.64
N VAL A 602 14.91 -12.64 22.39
CA VAL A 602 14.58 -12.27 23.76
C VAL A 602 14.51 -13.51 24.63
N THR A 603 15.13 -13.47 25.81
CA THR A 603 14.99 -14.49 26.84
C THR A 603 14.11 -13.96 27.97
N VAL A 604 13.07 -14.72 28.30
CA VAL A 604 12.13 -14.46 29.38
C VAL A 604 12.54 -15.24 30.63
N SER A 605 12.66 -14.55 31.76
CA SER A 605 12.92 -15.12 33.08
C SER A 605 11.93 -14.61 34.12
N ASP A 606 11.99 -15.19 35.32
CA ASP A 606 11.27 -14.71 36.52
C ASP A 606 9.78 -14.45 36.26
N TRP A 607 9.16 -15.33 35.47
CA TRP A 607 7.76 -15.19 35.08
C TRP A 607 6.83 -15.98 36.01
N GLU A 608 5.66 -15.41 36.29
CA GLU A 608 4.67 -15.99 37.19
C GLU A 608 3.26 -15.60 36.73
N LEU A 609 2.39 -16.61 36.60
CA LEU A 609 0.95 -16.45 36.44
C LEU A 609 0.26 -16.81 37.75
N THR A 610 -0.57 -15.91 38.24
CA THR A 610 -1.52 -16.17 39.32
C THR A 610 -2.94 -15.95 38.81
N THR A 611 -3.88 -16.76 39.27
CA THR A 611 -5.32 -16.58 38.99
C THR A 611 -6.11 -16.48 40.28
N ILE A 612 -7.24 -15.79 40.20
CA ILE A 612 -8.18 -15.56 41.30
C ILE A 612 -9.61 -15.62 40.76
N LEU A 613 -10.54 -16.17 41.54
CA LEU A 613 -11.95 -16.13 41.18
C LEU A 613 -12.42 -14.67 41.13
N PRO A 614 -13.18 -14.24 40.10
CA PRO A 614 -13.76 -12.90 40.08
C PRO A 614 -14.53 -12.55 41.36
N ALA A 615 -15.19 -13.53 41.99
CA ALA A 615 -15.90 -13.34 43.26
C ALA A 615 -14.99 -13.09 44.49
N ASP A 616 -13.72 -13.48 44.41
CA ASP A 616 -12.71 -13.32 45.48
C ASP A 616 -11.75 -12.15 45.22
N ASP A 617 -11.72 -11.64 43.99
CA ASP A 617 -10.95 -10.44 43.59
C ASP A 617 -11.58 -9.16 44.17
N GLU A 618 -10.85 -8.03 44.17
CA GLU A 618 -11.47 -6.79 44.64
C GLU A 618 -12.72 -6.43 43.81
N ALA A 619 -13.68 -5.77 44.46
CA ALA A 619 -14.84 -5.26 43.74
C ALA A 619 -14.38 -4.30 42.63
N ALA A 620 -15.04 -4.38 41.47
CA ALA A 620 -14.81 -3.46 40.35
C ALA A 620 -14.76 -2.02 40.86
N GLN A 621 -13.65 -1.35 40.58
CA GLN A 621 -13.55 0.08 40.82
C GLN A 621 -14.24 0.77 39.66
N GLU A 622 -15.01 1.80 39.99
CA GLU A 622 -15.54 2.65 38.95
C GLU A 622 -14.38 3.43 38.31
N PRO A 623 -14.35 3.55 36.98
CA PRO A 623 -13.39 4.42 36.32
C PRO A 623 -13.48 5.83 36.93
N PRO A 624 -12.34 6.53 37.06
CA PRO A 624 -12.37 7.95 37.39
C PRO A 624 -13.21 8.67 36.33
N THR A 625 -13.98 9.68 36.75
CA THR A 625 -14.65 10.55 35.79
C THR A 625 -13.58 11.23 34.94
N GLU A 626 -13.65 10.99 33.63
CA GLU A 626 -12.83 11.72 32.67
C GLU A 626 -13.46 13.08 32.43
N TYR A 627 -12.65 14.13 32.56
CA TYR A 627 -13.08 15.48 32.26
C TYR A 627 -12.62 15.82 30.85
N VAL A 628 -13.57 15.85 29.91
CA VAL A 628 -13.30 16.08 28.50
C VAL A 628 -13.31 17.59 28.23
N PRO A 629 -12.20 18.18 27.75
CA PRO A 629 -12.17 19.61 27.42
C PRO A 629 -13.05 19.90 26.21
N ALA A 630 -13.81 21.00 26.26
CA ALA A 630 -14.49 21.52 25.09
C ALA A 630 -13.47 22.11 24.10
N THR A 631 -13.60 21.75 22.83
CA THR A 631 -12.76 22.24 21.74
C THR A 631 -13.63 22.79 20.62
N LEU A 632 -13.10 23.80 19.93
CA LEU A 632 -13.70 24.40 18.75
C LEU A 632 -12.64 24.47 17.65
N GLY A 633 -12.87 23.76 16.56
CA GLY A 633 -12.13 23.86 15.32
C GLY A 633 -12.75 24.89 14.40
N VAL A 634 -11.90 25.77 13.84
CA VAL A 634 -12.28 26.72 12.79
C VAL A 634 -11.21 26.66 11.72
N ASP A 635 -11.60 26.16 10.56
CA ASP A 635 -10.68 25.89 9.44
C ASP A 635 -11.17 26.64 8.20
N ILE A 636 -10.65 27.85 8.03
CA ILE A 636 -11.09 28.81 7.02
C ILE A 636 -9.92 29.73 6.63
N THR A 637 -9.96 30.24 5.40
CA THR A 637 -9.04 31.27 4.89
C THR A 637 -8.94 32.52 5.76
N SER A 638 -7.75 33.15 5.76
CA SER A 638 -7.50 34.47 6.35
C SER A 638 -7.60 35.64 5.34
N THR A 639 -7.88 35.35 4.07
CA THR A 639 -8.03 36.35 3.00
C THR A 639 -9.27 36.06 2.15
N THR A 640 -9.93 37.10 1.65
CA THR A 640 -11.07 36.94 0.73
C THR A 640 -11.28 38.18 -0.14
N PRO A 641 -11.85 38.08 -1.35
CA PRO A 641 -12.36 39.22 -2.09
C PRO A 641 -13.84 39.50 -1.81
N HIS A 642 -14.50 38.72 -0.96
CA HIS A 642 -15.93 38.84 -0.69
C HIS A 642 -16.21 39.66 0.57
N ASP A 643 -17.31 40.40 0.55
CA ASP A 643 -17.87 41.13 1.69
C ASP A 643 -18.67 40.23 2.64
N SER A 644 -18.71 38.92 2.39
CA SER A 644 -19.31 37.92 3.27
C SER A 644 -18.58 36.58 3.18
N LEU A 645 -18.58 35.83 4.28
CA LEU A 645 -17.94 34.51 4.35
C LEU A 645 -18.68 33.57 5.30
N ASP A 646 -18.81 32.30 4.92
CA ASP A 646 -19.31 31.24 5.80
C ASP A 646 -18.17 30.66 6.64
N ILE A 647 -18.17 30.93 7.95
CA ILE A 647 -17.19 30.41 8.90
C ILE A 647 -17.65 29.03 9.40
N PRO A 648 -16.88 27.95 9.17
CA PRO A 648 -17.20 26.63 9.69
C PRO A 648 -16.82 26.52 11.17
N LEU A 649 -17.76 26.02 11.97
CA LEU A 649 -17.60 25.72 13.39
C LEU A 649 -17.74 24.21 13.57
N VAL A 650 -16.70 23.56 14.09
CA VAL A 650 -16.71 22.13 14.44
C VAL A 650 -16.34 22.00 15.91
N ALA A 651 -17.28 21.57 16.74
CA ALA A 651 -17.05 21.37 18.17
C ALA A 651 -16.99 19.88 18.49
N ASN A 652 -16.30 19.49 19.57
CA ASN A 652 -16.46 18.15 20.16
C ASN A 652 -17.60 18.09 21.19
N MET A 653 -18.34 19.18 21.39
CA MET A 653 -19.42 19.29 22.39
C MET A 653 -20.68 19.84 21.74
N TYR A 654 -21.84 19.48 22.28
CA TYR A 654 -23.07 20.21 22.04
C TYR A 654 -22.98 21.61 22.61
N GLY A 655 -23.55 22.59 21.92
CA GLY A 655 -23.57 23.95 22.40
C GLY A 655 -24.08 24.94 21.38
N THR A 656 -23.84 26.22 21.67
CA THR A 656 -24.19 27.34 20.78
C THR A 656 -22.92 28.01 20.27
N GLY A 657 -22.76 28.08 18.96
CA GLY A 657 -21.75 28.83 18.26
C GLY A 657 -22.12 30.31 18.10
N GLN A 658 -21.12 31.18 18.25
CA GLN A 658 -21.21 32.62 18.03
C GLN A 658 -20.01 33.13 17.24
N ILE A 659 -20.18 34.24 16.51
CA ILE A 659 -19.08 35.04 15.97
C ILE A 659 -19.17 36.42 16.61
N LEU A 660 -18.05 36.91 17.15
CA LEU A 660 -17.90 38.22 17.75
C LEU A 660 -17.01 39.11 16.89
N ASP A 661 -17.26 40.41 16.89
CA ASP A 661 -16.37 41.40 16.27
C ASP A 661 -15.21 41.82 17.19
N ALA A 662 -14.37 42.73 16.69
CA ALA A 662 -13.23 43.28 17.42
C ALA A 662 -13.59 44.01 18.73
N ALA A 663 -14.83 44.50 18.88
CA ALA A 663 -15.32 45.13 20.10
C ALA A 663 -15.86 44.11 21.13
N GLY A 664 -16.00 42.85 20.72
CA GLY A 664 -16.62 41.77 21.48
C GLY A 664 -18.14 41.75 21.38
N ASP A 665 -18.72 42.46 20.41
CA ASP A 665 -20.15 42.41 20.12
C ASP A 665 -20.46 41.18 19.27
N VAL A 666 -21.53 40.44 19.61
CA VAL A 666 -21.94 39.24 18.87
C VAL A 666 -22.58 39.66 17.54
N VAL A 667 -21.98 39.26 16.42
CA VAL A 667 -22.45 39.53 15.05
C VAL A 667 -23.20 38.35 14.43
N VAL A 668 -22.91 37.12 14.88
CA VAL A 668 -23.68 35.91 14.57
C VAL A 668 -23.93 35.15 15.87
N ASP A 669 -25.18 34.74 16.10
CA ASP A 669 -25.61 34.07 17.34
C ASP A 669 -26.51 32.87 17.03
N GLY A 670 -26.63 31.95 17.99
CA GLY A 670 -27.60 30.85 17.95
C GLY A 670 -27.28 29.74 16.95
N VAL A 671 -26.02 29.58 16.53
CA VAL A 671 -25.62 28.47 15.66
C VAL A 671 -25.59 27.20 16.50
N ALA A 672 -26.50 26.25 16.25
CA ALA A 672 -26.49 24.99 16.98
C ALA A 672 -25.26 24.17 16.59
N LEU A 673 -24.49 23.74 17.59
CA LEU A 673 -23.31 22.89 17.40
C LEU A 673 -23.59 21.50 17.98
N ALA A 674 -23.21 20.48 17.22
CA ALA A 674 -23.20 19.10 17.65
C ALA A 674 -21.77 18.53 17.51
N PRO A 675 -21.35 17.59 18.38
CA PRO A 675 -20.03 16.98 18.34
C PRO A 675 -19.67 16.43 16.96
N GLY A 676 -18.53 16.85 16.40
CA GLY A 676 -18.00 16.41 15.11
C GLY A 676 -18.73 16.94 13.87
N GLU A 677 -19.89 17.58 14.03
CA GLU A 677 -20.65 18.13 12.91
C GLU A 677 -20.14 19.53 12.53
N ARG A 678 -20.08 19.79 11.22
CA ARG A 678 -19.74 21.10 10.68
C ARG A 678 -20.98 21.98 10.57
N ALA A 679 -21.02 23.07 11.33
CA ALA A 679 -22.02 24.12 11.20
C ALA A 679 -21.42 25.37 10.53
N LEU A 680 -22.20 26.09 9.73
CA LEU A 680 -21.75 27.31 9.04
C LEU A 680 -22.35 28.57 9.67
N ALA A 681 -21.50 29.57 9.89
CA ALA A 681 -21.88 30.89 10.39
C ALA A 681 -21.49 31.96 9.34
N THR A 682 -22.48 32.48 8.60
CA THR A 682 -22.26 33.57 7.64
C THR A 682 -21.97 34.89 8.36
N VAL A 683 -20.83 35.51 8.07
CA VAL A 683 -20.45 36.81 8.61
C VAL A 683 -20.30 37.82 7.47
N GLU A 684 -20.79 39.04 7.69
CA GLU A 684 -20.53 40.19 6.81
C GLU A 684 -19.17 40.80 7.16
N LEU A 685 -18.39 41.15 6.16
CA LEU A 685 -17.02 41.65 6.26
C LEU A 685 -16.92 43.04 5.62
N ALA A 686 -16.10 43.90 6.21
CA ALA A 686 -15.75 45.18 5.63
C ALA A 686 -14.45 45.10 4.82
N ASP A 687 -14.23 45.99 3.87
CA ASP A 687 -12.95 46.12 3.17
C ASP A 687 -11.78 46.29 4.15
N GLY A 688 -10.68 45.58 3.90
CA GLY A 688 -9.51 45.56 4.76
C GLY A 688 -9.58 44.49 5.86
N VAL A 689 -8.91 44.74 6.99
CA VAL A 689 -8.74 43.74 8.05
C VAL A 689 -9.96 43.69 8.96
N ASN A 690 -10.53 42.49 9.12
CA ASN A 690 -11.61 42.16 10.03
C ASN A 690 -11.07 41.26 11.14
N GLU A 691 -11.10 41.75 12.38
CA GLU A 691 -10.76 40.96 13.57
C GLU A 691 -12.05 40.39 14.15
N LEU A 692 -12.13 39.07 14.24
CA LEU A 692 -13.29 38.31 14.70
C LEU A 692 -12.89 37.31 15.79
N THR A 693 -13.86 36.78 16.51
CA THR A 693 -13.68 35.63 17.41
C THR A 693 -14.81 34.65 17.22
N ALA A 694 -14.50 33.44 16.79
CA ALA A 694 -15.44 32.33 16.81
C ALA A 694 -15.50 31.76 18.23
N ARG A 695 -16.70 31.53 18.74
CA ARG A 695 -16.93 31.11 20.12
C ARG A 695 -17.86 29.92 20.18
N LEU A 696 -17.51 28.92 20.97
CA LEU A 696 -18.39 27.87 21.44
C LEU A 696 -18.84 28.21 22.86
N LEU A 697 -20.16 28.13 23.09
CA LEU A 697 -20.78 28.09 24.40
C LEU A 697 -21.25 26.65 24.66
N PRO A 698 -20.48 25.83 25.41
CA PRO A 698 -20.86 24.43 25.63
C PRO A 698 -22.13 24.31 26.47
N ASP A 699 -23.01 23.39 26.09
CA ASP A 699 -24.16 23.02 26.91
C ASP A 699 -23.71 22.19 28.13
N ALA A 700 -24.44 22.32 29.24
CA ALA A 700 -24.17 21.50 30.43
C ALA A 700 -24.58 20.02 30.24
N GLU A 701 -25.53 19.74 29.35
CA GLU A 701 -25.97 18.39 29.01
C GLU A 701 -25.25 17.92 27.74
N GLN A 702 -24.44 16.87 27.85
CA GLN A 702 -23.66 16.30 26.76
C GLN A 702 -24.02 14.82 26.56
N PRO A 703 -25.09 14.49 25.81
CA PRO A 703 -25.62 13.12 25.73
C PRO A 703 -24.73 12.12 24.98
N HIS A 704 -23.68 12.59 24.30
CA HIS A 704 -22.72 11.76 23.60
C HIS A 704 -21.58 11.28 24.49
N LEU A 705 -21.30 12.00 25.59
CA LEU A 705 -20.33 11.59 26.58
C LEU A 705 -20.85 10.34 27.29
N GLY A 706 -19.95 9.41 27.58
CA GLY A 706 -20.26 8.20 28.32
C GLY A 706 -20.79 8.50 29.72
N GLU A 707 -21.35 7.50 30.40
CA GLU A 707 -21.86 7.64 31.78
C GLU A 707 -20.81 8.11 32.79
N ARG A 708 -19.53 8.12 32.40
CA ARG A 708 -18.33 8.40 33.19
C ARG A 708 -17.46 9.52 32.61
N GLU A 709 -17.94 10.18 31.55
CA GLU A 709 -17.30 11.35 30.98
C GLU A 709 -18.13 12.58 31.36
N GLU A 710 -17.47 13.63 31.83
CA GLU A 710 -18.09 14.92 32.09
C GLU A 710 -17.34 16.00 31.32
N ILE A 711 -18.06 17.04 30.90
CA ILE A 711 -17.40 18.21 30.33
C ILE A 711 -16.52 18.89 31.41
N GLU A 712 -15.27 19.19 31.09
CA GLU A 712 -14.33 19.81 32.03
C GLU A 712 -14.80 21.20 32.49
N SER A 713 -15.34 21.99 31.57
CA SER A 713 -15.85 23.33 31.83
C SER A 713 -16.91 23.74 30.80
N THR A 714 -17.91 24.51 31.25
CA THR A 714 -18.87 25.20 30.37
C THR A 714 -18.45 26.65 30.07
N ASP A 715 -17.22 27.03 30.41
CA ASP A 715 -16.69 28.33 30.04
C ASP A 715 -16.59 28.46 28.51
N PRO A 716 -16.77 29.67 27.94
CA PRO A 716 -16.65 29.86 26.50
C PRO A 716 -15.28 29.44 25.96
N VAL A 717 -15.29 28.77 24.80
CA VAL A 717 -14.07 28.42 24.05
C VAL A 717 -13.96 29.36 22.85
N ASP A 718 -12.93 30.20 22.86
CA ASP A 718 -12.71 31.26 21.85
C ASP A 718 -11.56 30.91 20.90
N VAL A 719 -11.82 31.08 19.60
CA VAL A 719 -10.82 30.99 18.53
C VAL A 719 -10.75 32.34 17.83
N PRO A 720 -9.65 33.10 17.99
CA PRO A 720 -9.48 34.38 17.30
C PRO A 720 -9.27 34.16 15.80
N LEU A 721 -9.85 35.05 14.99
CA LEU A 721 -9.78 35.01 13.53
C LEU A 721 -9.43 36.40 13.00
N THR A 722 -8.52 36.46 12.03
CA THR A 722 -8.21 37.69 11.30
C THR A 722 -8.43 37.44 9.81
N ILE A 723 -9.38 38.15 9.21
CA ILE A 723 -9.75 37.99 7.80
C ILE A 723 -9.55 39.31 7.06
N THR A 724 -8.70 39.30 6.03
CA THR A 724 -8.48 40.48 5.18
C THR A 724 -9.36 40.40 3.94
N VAL A 725 -10.17 41.43 3.71
CA VAL A 725 -10.97 41.61 2.50
C VAL A 725 -10.22 42.51 1.52
N LYS A 726 -9.93 42.01 0.32
CA LYS A 726 -9.36 42.77 -0.79
C LYS A 726 -9.70 42.11 -2.13
N ALA A 727 -10.03 42.90 -3.14
CA ALA A 727 -10.26 42.43 -4.50
C ALA A 727 -9.29 43.12 -5.47
N TYR A 728 -8.90 42.39 -6.52
CA TYR A 728 -8.12 42.91 -7.63
C TYR A 728 -8.93 42.76 -8.91
N GLY A 729 -9.34 43.88 -9.50
CA GLY A 729 -10.26 43.90 -10.64
C GLY A 729 -11.58 43.18 -10.35
N GLU A 730 -12.21 42.68 -11.40
CA GLU A 730 -13.53 42.07 -11.39
C GLU A 730 -13.46 40.61 -11.92
N PRO A 731 -14.47 39.77 -11.63
CA PRO A 731 -14.64 38.47 -12.28
C PRO A 731 -14.59 38.58 -13.82
N GLY A 732 -13.98 37.59 -14.49
CA GLY A 732 -13.77 37.64 -15.94
C GLY A 732 -12.56 38.45 -16.40
N GLN A 733 -11.65 38.81 -15.49
CA GLN A 733 -10.36 39.44 -15.78
C GLN A 733 -9.18 38.55 -15.36
N SER A 734 -7.97 38.88 -15.82
CA SER A 734 -6.74 38.20 -15.45
C SER A 734 -5.84 39.03 -14.52
N LEU A 735 -5.40 38.44 -13.42
CA LEU A 735 -4.32 38.91 -12.56
C LEU A 735 -2.97 38.48 -13.14
N ARG A 736 -2.04 39.42 -13.28
CA ARG A 736 -0.67 39.17 -13.73
C ARG A 736 0.24 38.94 -12.53
N VAL A 737 0.99 37.85 -12.60
CA VAL A 737 1.93 37.43 -11.56
C VAL A 737 3.29 37.20 -12.20
N ALA A 738 4.36 37.53 -11.49
CA ALA A 738 5.74 37.38 -11.96
C ALA A 738 6.66 36.88 -10.83
N PRO A 739 7.82 36.27 -11.14
CA PRO A 739 8.78 35.82 -10.13
C PRO A 739 9.27 36.93 -9.18
N ASP A 740 9.33 38.18 -9.65
CA ASP A 740 9.68 39.38 -8.90
C ASP A 740 8.46 40.25 -8.52
N GLY A 741 7.25 39.70 -8.69
CA GLY A 741 6.01 40.33 -8.23
C GLY A 741 5.99 40.52 -6.72
N THR A 742 5.15 41.46 -6.26
CA THR A 742 5.07 41.82 -4.84
C THR A 742 3.64 41.75 -4.30
N PRO A 743 3.45 41.62 -2.98
CA PRO A 743 2.12 41.65 -2.37
C PRO A 743 1.36 42.97 -2.60
N ASP A 744 2.11 44.05 -2.83
CA ASP A 744 1.58 45.39 -3.06
C ASP A 744 1.27 45.68 -4.54
N GLY A 745 1.62 44.76 -5.45
CA GLY A 745 1.41 44.93 -6.89
C GLY A 745 -0.07 45.08 -7.25
N ALA A 746 -0.36 45.83 -8.31
CA ALA A 746 -1.72 46.03 -8.81
C ALA A 746 -2.31 44.82 -9.54
N GLY A 747 -1.52 43.77 -9.81
CA GLY A 747 -1.94 42.60 -10.60
C GLY A 747 -1.91 42.85 -12.10
N THR A 748 -1.14 43.85 -12.54
CA THR A 748 -0.97 44.22 -13.95
C THR A 748 0.40 43.77 -14.46
N THR A 749 0.60 43.70 -15.77
CA THR A 749 1.89 43.32 -16.38
C THR A 749 2.98 44.33 -16.00
N ALA A 750 2.61 45.60 -15.81
CA ALA A 750 3.54 46.66 -15.40
C ALA A 750 3.83 46.67 -13.89
N ASP A 751 2.96 46.06 -13.08
CA ASP A 751 3.03 46.02 -11.63
C ASP A 751 2.40 44.69 -11.12
N PRO A 752 3.13 43.56 -11.29
CA PRO A 752 2.59 42.23 -11.07
C PRO A 752 2.50 41.87 -9.58
N LEU A 753 1.52 41.03 -9.26
CA LEU A 753 1.39 40.44 -7.93
C LEU A 753 2.39 39.30 -7.71
N ASP A 754 2.72 39.02 -6.45
CA ASP A 754 3.30 37.72 -6.10
C ASP A 754 2.22 36.61 -6.10
N LEU A 755 2.66 35.36 -6.23
CA LEU A 755 1.78 34.19 -6.35
C LEU A 755 0.89 33.97 -5.12
N HIS A 756 1.41 34.14 -3.89
CA HIS A 756 0.63 33.90 -2.68
C HIS A 756 -0.50 34.92 -2.56
N THR A 757 -0.22 36.19 -2.86
CA THR A 757 -1.22 37.25 -2.82
C THR A 757 -2.29 37.06 -3.89
N ALA A 758 -1.91 36.71 -5.12
CA ALA A 758 -2.88 36.44 -6.19
C ALA A 758 -3.81 35.27 -5.83
N VAL A 759 -3.28 34.16 -5.31
CA VAL A 759 -4.07 33.00 -4.87
C VAL A 759 -5.01 33.37 -3.71
N GLY A 760 -4.52 34.15 -2.74
CA GLY A 760 -5.31 34.52 -1.57
C GLY A 760 -6.52 35.43 -1.85
N PHE A 761 -6.53 36.15 -2.98
CA PHE A 761 -7.55 37.16 -3.30
C PHE A 761 -8.26 36.96 -4.65
N ALA A 762 -7.95 35.89 -5.39
CA ALA A 762 -8.63 35.60 -6.64
C ALA A 762 -10.14 35.38 -6.44
N GLN A 763 -10.92 35.89 -7.39
CA GLN A 763 -12.38 35.77 -7.42
C GLN A 763 -12.81 34.65 -8.39
N PRO A 764 -13.96 33.98 -8.15
CA PRO A 764 -14.56 33.05 -9.10
C PRO A 764 -14.59 33.63 -10.53
N GLY A 765 -14.10 32.86 -11.51
CA GLY A 765 -14.03 33.26 -12.91
C GLY A 765 -12.86 34.18 -13.29
N GLN A 766 -11.93 34.45 -12.38
CA GLN A 766 -10.66 35.11 -12.72
C GLN A 766 -9.58 34.11 -13.15
N GLN A 767 -8.61 34.63 -13.89
CA GLN A 767 -7.36 33.94 -14.20
C GLN A 767 -6.20 34.55 -13.41
N ILE A 768 -5.36 33.73 -12.80
CA ILE A 768 -4.03 34.10 -12.32
C ILE A 768 -3.05 33.65 -13.41
N VAL A 769 -2.46 34.60 -14.12
CA VAL A 769 -1.57 34.34 -15.25
C VAL A 769 -0.12 34.61 -14.84
N LEU A 770 0.65 33.54 -14.74
CA LEU A 770 2.06 33.53 -14.36
C LEU A 770 2.93 33.88 -15.57
N ALA A 771 3.71 34.96 -15.47
CA ALA A 771 4.80 35.20 -16.40
C ALA A 771 5.81 34.04 -16.34
N GLY A 772 6.41 33.69 -17.48
CA GLY A 772 7.39 32.61 -17.54
C GLY A 772 8.64 32.88 -16.70
N GLY A 773 9.17 31.83 -16.08
CA GLY A 773 10.36 31.88 -15.22
C GLY A 773 10.22 31.04 -13.94
N ASP A 774 11.30 31.05 -13.16
CA ASP A 774 11.41 30.25 -11.93
C ASP A 774 10.88 31.03 -10.73
N TYR A 775 9.86 30.49 -10.08
CA TYR A 775 9.27 30.98 -8.83
C TYR A 775 9.91 30.22 -7.67
N ALA A 776 10.96 30.81 -7.07
CA ALA A 776 11.65 30.23 -5.93
C ALA A 776 10.79 30.36 -4.66
N LEU A 777 10.04 29.32 -4.33
CA LEU A 777 9.14 29.32 -3.18
C LEU A 777 9.92 29.12 -1.88
N ASP A 778 9.60 29.94 -0.87
CA ASP A 778 10.14 29.83 0.50
C ASP A 778 9.18 29.15 1.49
N ARG A 779 7.95 28.90 1.04
CA ARG A 779 6.86 28.19 1.72
C ARG A 779 5.83 27.72 0.69
N LYS A 780 4.99 26.75 1.06
CA LYS A 780 3.88 26.30 0.22
C LYS A 780 2.87 27.41 -0.12
N VAL A 781 2.26 27.30 -1.30
CA VAL A 781 1.10 28.08 -1.73
C VAL A 781 -0.16 27.28 -1.39
N VAL A 782 -1.05 27.88 -0.60
CA VAL A 782 -2.29 27.20 -0.16
C VAL A 782 -3.50 27.95 -0.70
N VAL A 783 -4.31 27.24 -1.49
CA VAL A 783 -5.70 27.63 -1.72
C VAL A 783 -6.47 27.20 -0.47
N GLU A 784 -6.61 28.10 0.49
CA GLU A 784 -7.27 27.80 1.77
C GLU A 784 -8.77 27.53 1.58
N ARG A 785 -9.39 26.85 2.56
CA ARG A 785 -10.83 26.61 2.55
C ARG A 785 -11.61 27.92 2.47
N GLY A 786 -12.69 27.90 1.69
CA GLY A 786 -13.50 29.08 1.39
C GLY A 786 -12.92 29.97 0.29
N ARG A 787 -11.76 29.63 -0.30
CA ARG A 787 -11.27 30.22 -1.56
C ARG A 787 -11.76 29.40 -2.73
N ASP A 788 -13.07 29.31 -2.90
CA ASP A 788 -13.66 28.42 -3.90
C ASP A 788 -14.00 29.19 -5.18
N GLY A 789 -13.83 28.54 -6.33
CA GLY A 789 -14.52 28.92 -7.55
C GLY A 789 -15.99 28.50 -7.47
N THR A 790 -16.65 28.47 -8.63
CA THR A 790 -17.98 27.88 -8.76
C THR A 790 -18.03 26.98 -9.98
N PRO A 791 -19.02 26.06 -10.09
CA PRO A 791 -19.18 25.22 -11.28
C PRO A 791 -19.20 26.00 -12.60
N ASP A 792 -19.80 27.19 -12.60
CA ASP A 792 -19.94 28.05 -13.79
C ASP A 792 -18.79 29.07 -13.95
N ALA A 793 -17.95 29.24 -12.91
CA ALA A 793 -16.87 30.22 -12.87
C ALA A 793 -15.71 29.70 -11.99
N PRO A 794 -14.96 28.68 -12.46
CA PRO A 794 -13.77 28.22 -11.77
C PRO A 794 -12.71 29.31 -11.72
N ILE A 795 -11.79 29.23 -10.75
CA ILE A 795 -10.60 30.09 -10.70
C ILE A 795 -9.48 29.37 -11.44
N THR A 796 -8.86 30.02 -12.41
CA THR A 796 -7.78 29.40 -13.20
C THR A 796 -6.42 29.93 -12.77
N LEU A 797 -5.49 29.04 -12.42
CA LEU A 797 -4.07 29.35 -12.20
C LEU A 797 -3.27 28.79 -13.37
N MET A 798 -2.62 29.63 -14.17
CA MET A 798 -1.98 29.19 -15.41
C MET A 798 -0.68 29.92 -15.75
N SER A 799 0.19 29.27 -16.51
CA SER A 799 1.26 29.99 -17.23
C SER A 799 0.67 30.91 -18.30
N GLU A 800 1.37 32.01 -18.59
CA GLU A 800 1.09 32.82 -19.77
C GLU A 800 1.28 31.98 -21.05
N PRO A 801 0.31 31.98 -21.99
CA PRO A 801 0.41 31.16 -23.19
C PRO A 801 1.71 31.39 -23.97
N GLY A 802 2.44 30.30 -24.24
CA GLY A 802 3.74 30.34 -24.92
C GLY A 802 4.93 30.63 -24.01
N ALA A 803 4.70 30.75 -22.70
CA ALA A 803 5.71 30.78 -21.65
C ALA A 803 5.44 29.63 -20.65
N ARG A 804 6.42 29.31 -19.81
CA ARG A 804 6.31 28.26 -18.79
C ARG A 804 6.75 28.83 -17.44
N ALA A 805 5.90 28.71 -16.44
CA ALA A 805 6.22 29.01 -15.04
C ALA A 805 6.63 27.72 -14.32
N THR A 806 7.75 27.79 -13.59
CA THR A 806 8.30 26.68 -12.82
C THR A 806 8.28 27.03 -11.33
N LEU A 807 7.59 26.25 -10.52
CA LEU A 807 7.59 26.37 -9.06
C LEU A 807 8.77 25.57 -8.50
N ASP A 808 9.84 26.28 -8.11
CA ASP A 808 11.02 25.68 -7.47
C ASP A 808 10.82 25.64 -5.94
N LEU A 809 10.74 24.42 -5.41
CA LEU A 809 10.42 24.12 -4.02
C LEU A 809 11.66 23.90 -3.14
N ALA A 810 12.89 24.03 -3.67
CA ALA A 810 14.10 23.76 -2.89
C ALA A 810 14.19 24.63 -1.61
N GLY A 811 13.66 25.85 -1.68
CA GLY A 811 13.53 26.79 -0.56
C GLY A 811 12.41 26.45 0.42
N SER A 812 11.36 25.77 -0.03
CA SER A 812 10.12 25.55 0.71
C SER A 812 10.22 24.34 1.65
N PRO A 813 10.12 24.53 2.98
CA PRO A 813 10.22 23.44 3.94
C PRO A 813 8.96 22.56 4.00
N ASP A 814 7.82 23.03 3.51
CA ASP A 814 6.49 22.47 3.78
C ASP A 814 5.66 22.13 2.54
N GLY A 815 6.25 22.23 1.34
CA GLY A 815 5.65 21.72 0.09
C GLY A 815 5.53 22.77 -1.01
N GLY A 816 4.75 22.46 -2.04
CA GLY A 816 4.47 23.34 -3.17
C GLY A 816 3.05 23.88 -3.15
N LEU A 817 2.18 23.35 -3.99
CA LEU A 817 0.81 23.84 -4.17
C LEU A 817 -0.21 22.93 -3.46
N VAL A 818 -0.98 23.50 -2.53
CA VAL A 818 -2.03 22.78 -1.79
C VAL A 818 -3.40 23.35 -2.14
N LEU A 819 -4.24 22.55 -2.81
CA LEU A 819 -5.60 22.90 -3.21
C LEU A 819 -6.60 22.41 -2.15
N ARG A 820 -6.95 23.25 -1.17
CA ARG A 820 -8.00 22.93 -0.18
C ARG A 820 -9.37 23.50 -0.56
N GLY A 821 -9.38 24.50 -1.42
CA GLY A 821 -10.60 25.06 -2.01
C GLY A 821 -11.13 24.20 -3.16
N ASP A 822 -12.35 24.52 -3.56
CA ASP A 822 -13.09 23.81 -4.60
C ASP A 822 -13.10 24.60 -5.93
N TRP A 823 -13.31 23.91 -7.05
CA TRP A 823 -13.51 24.51 -8.38
C TRP A 823 -12.32 25.37 -8.88
N TRP A 824 -11.09 24.92 -8.64
CA TRP A 824 -9.89 25.48 -9.26
C TRP A 824 -9.51 24.74 -10.53
N HIS A 825 -8.91 25.46 -11.47
CA HIS A 825 -8.28 24.89 -12.66
C HIS A 825 -6.81 25.32 -12.70
N VAL A 826 -5.90 24.41 -12.37
CA VAL A 826 -4.45 24.61 -12.51
C VAL A 826 -4.04 24.13 -13.90
N TYR A 827 -3.42 25.00 -14.70
CA TYR A 827 -3.17 24.75 -16.11
C TYR A 827 -1.74 25.11 -16.55
N ASP A 828 -1.03 24.17 -17.18
CA ASP A 828 0.23 24.39 -17.90
C ASP A 828 1.37 24.98 -17.03
N LEU A 829 1.82 24.26 -16.00
CA LEU A 829 2.95 24.68 -15.14
C LEU A 829 3.88 23.52 -14.75
N GLU A 830 5.08 23.84 -14.28
CA GLU A 830 6.09 22.88 -13.79
C GLU A 830 6.27 23.03 -12.26
N ILE A 831 6.47 21.93 -11.55
CA ILE A 831 6.74 21.88 -10.10
C ILE A 831 7.94 20.96 -9.83
N THR A 832 8.93 21.44 -9.07
CA THR A 832 10.18 20.69 -8.85
C THR A 832 10.86 20.95 -7.50
N GLY A 833 11.66 20.00 -7.04
CA GLY A 833 12.62 20.19 -5.95
C GLY A 833 12.04 20.18 -4.54
N SER A 834 10.89 19.52 -4.31
CA SER A 834 10.34 19.38 -2.96
C SER A 834 11.27 18.62 -2.02
N ARG A 835 11.13 18.88 -0.71
CA ARG A 835 11.87 18.17 0.34
C ARG A 835 11.18 16.86 0.73
N ASP A 836 11.92 16.00 1.43
CA ASP A 836 11.40 14.75 1.99
C ASP A 836 10.14 15.03 2.83
N LYS A 837 9.05 14.30 2.55
CA LYS A 837 7.74 14.42 3.20
C LYS A 837 7.03 15.78 3.02
N ALA A 838 7.49 16.58 2.07
CA ALA A 838 6.87 17.84 1.69
C ALA A 838 6.21 17.68 0.32
N LYS A 839 4.88 17.64 0.30
CA LYS A 839 4.12 17.38 -0.92
C LYS A 839 4.32 18.50 -1.96
N PRO A 840 4.85 18.20 -3.16
CA PRO A 840 4.95 19.18 -4.24
C PRO A 840 3.59 19.69 -4.70
N MET A 841 2.62 18.80 -4.89
CA MET A 841 1.23 19.17 -5.13
C MET A 841 0.27 18.27 -4.35
N LEU A 842 -0.64 18.87 -3.56
CA LEU A 842 -1.63 18.18 -2.76
C LEU A 842 -3.04 18.74 -3.02
N ILE A 843 -3.99 17.86 -3.31
CA ILE A 843 -5.39 18.20 -3.57
C ILE A 843 -6.23 17.65 -2.41
N GLU A 844 -6.69 18.56 -1.54
CA GLU A 844 -7.57 18.28 -0.40
C GLU A 844 -9.03 18.69 -0.68
N GLY A 845 -9.27 19.57 -1.66
CA GLY A 845 -10.59 20.08 -2.05
C GLY A 845 -11.29 19.23 -3.11
N ASN A 846 -12.44 19.71 -3.58
CA ASN A 846 -13.33 19.02 -4.49
C ASN A 846 -13.43 19.72 -5.85
N HIS A 847 -13.80 18.97 -6.88
CA HIS A 847 -14.11 19.54 -8.21
C HIS A 847 -12.98 20.37 -8.83
N ASN A 848 -11.73 20.11 -8.46
CA ASN A 848 -10.57 20.77 -9.03
C ASN A 848 -10.11 20.06 -10.31
N VAL A 849 -9.54 20.83 -11.24
CA VAL A 849 -8.92 20.37 -12.47
C VAL A 849 -7.43 20.70 -12.41
N VAL A 850 -6.58 19.71 -12.64
CA VAL A 850 -5.13 19.85 -12.78
C VAL A 850 -4.77 19.37 -14.17
N GLU A 851 -4.38 20.29 -15.04
CA GLU A 851 -4.22 20.05 -16.46
C GLU A 851 -2.84 20.51 -16.96
N ARG A 852 -2.14 19.67 -17.73
CA ARG A 852 -0.81 19.98 -18.30
C ARG A 852 0.23 20.40 -17.25
N VAL A 853 0.14 19.84 -16.05
CA VAL A 853 1.12 20.03 -14.99
C VAL A 853 2.22 19.00 -15.10
N GLU A 854 3.47 19.43 -14.98
CA GLU A 854 4.64 18.57 -14.91
C GLU A 854 5.23 18.64 -13.50
N SER A 855 5.30 17.51 -12.81
CA SER A 855 5.83 17.43 -11.44
C SER A 855 7.02 16.48 -11.38
N HIS A 856 8.21 17.00 -11.11
CA HIS A 856 9.42 16.17 -11.18
C HIS A 856 10.51 16.47 -10.17
N HIS A 857 11.41 15.52 -9.95
CA HIS A 857 12.59 15.68 -9.08
C HIS A 857 12.24 16.15 -7.66
N ASN A 858 11.09 15.71 -7.15
CA ASN A 858 10.63 15.98 -5.79
C ASN A 858 11.01 14.82 -4.86
N ALA A 859 11.21 15.09 -3.58
CA ALA A 859 11.52 14.04 -2.59
C ALA A 859 10.27 13.43 -1.93
N ASP A 860 9.13 13.49 -2.62
CA ASP A 860 7.83 12.93 -2.22
C ASP A 860 6.96 12.73 -3.49
N THR A 861 5.78 12.11 -3.36
CA THR A 861 4.82 11.89 -4.47
C THR A 861 4.55 13.16 -5.27
N GLY A 862 4.64 13.10 -6.60
CA GLY A 862 4.54 14.27 -7.47
C GLY A 862 3.18 15.00 -7.43
N ILE A 863 2.07 14.28 -7.65
CA ILE A 863 0.72 14.87 -7.52
C ILE A 863 -0.12 13.94 -6.65
N GLN A 864 -0.59 14.43 -5.51
CA GLN A 864 -1.36 13.64 -4.56
C GLN A 864 -2.77 14.19 -4.35
N ILE A 865 -3.78 13.32 -4.40
CA ILE A 865 -5.14 13.55 -3.90
C ILE A 865 -5.29 12.78 -2.59
N SER A 866 -5.46 13.50 -1.49
CA SER A 866 -5.77 12.92 -0.18
C SER A 866 -6.24 13.99 0.79
N GLY A 867 -7.25 13.69 1.60
CA GLY A 867 -7.68 14.54 2.71
C GLY A 867 -6.79 14.35 3.94
N ARG A 868 -7.37 14.66 5.11
CA ARG A 868 -6.73 14.47 6.41
C ARG A 868 -7.42 13.36 7.16
N SER A 869 -6.66 12.49 7.82
CA SER A 869 -7.22 11.38 8.61
C SER A 869 -8.08 11.83 9.81
N ALA A 870 -7.88 13.06 10.28
CA ALA A 870 -8.72 13.66 11.33
C ALA A 870 -10.06 14.21 10.80
N GLU A 871 -10.22 14.30 9.49
CA GLU A 871 -11.46 14.77 8.86
C GLU A 871 -12.39 13.61 8.54
N PRO A 872 -13.72 13.80 8.71
CA PRO A 872 -14.68 12.77 8.39
C PRO A 872 -14.67 12.45 6.88
N PRO A 873 -15.05 11.23 6.46
CA PRO A 873 -15.08 10.83 5.04
C PRO A 873 -15.87 11.77 4.13
N SER A 874 -16.88 12.46 4.65
CA SER A 874 -17.66 13.46 3.91
C SER A 874 -16.88 14.70 3.47
N MET A 875 -15.66 14.88 3.98
CA MET A 875 -14.77 16.00 3.64
C MET A 875 -13.56 15.55 2.82
N TRP A 876 -13.43 14.26 2.53
CA TRP A 876 -12.35 13.76 1.69
C TRP A 876 -12.50 14.27 0.25
N PRO A 877 -11.38 14.59 -0.43
CA PRO A 877 -11.39 15.17 -1.76
C PRO A 877 -12.13 14.27 -2.75
N SER A 878 -13.09 14.86 -3.46
CA SER A 878 -13.99 14.17 -4.39
C SER A 878 -14.09 14.91 -5.71
N HIS A 879 -14.41 14.17 -6.77
CA HIS A 879 -14.71 14.73 -8.09
C HIS A 879 -13.60 15.60 -8.71
N ASN A 880 -12.34 15.35 -8.36
CA ASN A 880 -11.21 16.04 -8.99
C ASN A 880 -10.80 15.35 -10.31
N LEU A 881 -10.26 16.12 -11.25
CA LEU A 881 -9.72 15.64 -12.52
C LEU A 881 -8.24 16.04 -12.62
N VAL A 882 -7.34 15.07 -12.71
CA VAL A 882 -5.96 15.29 -13.15
C VAL A 882 -5.86 14.82 -14.59
N VAL A 883 -5.52 15.70 -15.52
CA VAL A 883 -5.59 15.41 -16.95
C VAL A 883 -4.37 15.92 -17.71
N SER A 884 -3.94 15.19 -18.73
CA SER A 884 -2.86 15.62 -19.64
C SER A 884 -1.57 16.04 -18.92
N SER A 885 -1.26 15.43 -17.77
CA SER A 885 -0.20 15.83 -16.85
C SER A 885 0.90 14.76 -16.77
N GLU A 886 2.10 15.18 -16.39
CA GLU A 886 3.29 14.34 -16.34
C GLU A 886 3.93 14.36 -14.95
N SER A 887 4.35 13.20 -14.44
CA SER A 887 5.02 13.12 -13.14
C SER A 887 6.20 12.14 -13.17
N HIS A 888 7.41 12.63 -12.88
CA HIS A 888 8.61 11.82 -13.09
C HIS A 888 9.83 12.16 -12.23
N ASN A 889 10.77 11.22 -12.10
CA ASN A 889 12.01 11.41 -11.34
C ASN A 889 11.79 11.84 -9.88
N ASN A 890 10.60 11.59 -9.30
CA ASN A 890 10.33 11.84 -7.89
C ASN A 890 10.98 10.73 -7.06
N ALA A 891 11.70 11.10 -5.99
CA ALA A 891 12.53 10.19 -5.22
C ALA A 891 12.73 10.62 -3.77
N ASP A 892 12.03 9.96 -2.85
CA ASP A 892 12.28 10.11 -1.42
C ASP A 892 13.59 9.39 -0.99
N PRO A 893 14.13 9.70 0.21
CA PRO A 893 15.35 9.06 0.71
C PRO A 893 15.20 7.56 0.99
N GLY A 894 14.00 7.09 1.36
CA GLY A 894 13.69 5.69 1.65
C GLY A 894 13.52 4.84 0.38
N GLY A 895 13.07 5.47 -0.71
CA GLY A 895 12.80 4.83 -2.00
C GLY A 895 11.53 4.00 -2.00
N ASN A 896 10.55 4.38 -1.19
CA ASN A 896 9.34 3.60 -0.95
C ASN A 896 8.08 4.45 -0.71
N ASP A 897 8.15 5.77 -0.95
CA ASP A 897 7.05 6.69 -0.70
C ASP A 897 6.77 7.65 -1.89
N ALA A 898 7.76 7.94 -2.75
CA ALA A 898 7.62 8.91 -3.84
C ALA A 898 7.14 8.28 -5.16
N ASP A 899 5.83 8.36 -5.38
CA ASP A 899 5.17 7.98 -6.64
C ASP A 899 5.08 9.14 -7.66
N GLY A 900 4.65 8.81 -8.88
CA GLY A 900 4.18 9.81 -9.84
C GLY A 900 2.88 10.47 -9.38
N PHE A 901 1.82 9.67 -9.23
CA PHE A 901 0.48 10.08 -8.82
C PHE A 901 0.00 9.27 -7.60
N GLY A 902 -0.42 9.93 -6.54
CA GLY A 902 -0.98 9.28 -5.35
C GLY A 902 -2.46 9.63 -5.15
N VAL A 903 -3.35 8.65 -5.16
CA VAL A 903 -4.78 8.85 -4.89
C VAL A 903 -5.19 7.90 -3.77
N LYS A 904 -4.66 8.19 -2.58
CA LYS A 904 -4.52 7.22 -1.48
C LYS A 904 -4.92 7.78 -0.12
N LEU A 905 -5.06 6.87 0.84
CA LEU A 905 -5.36 7.10 2.26
C LEU A 905 -6.79 7.58 2.55
N THR A 906 -7.12 8.84 2.20
CA THR A 906 -8.38 9.50 2.59
C THR A 906 -8.97 10.18 1.36
N VAL A 907 -9.64 9.40 0.51
CA VAL A 907 -10.10 9.83 -0.81
C VAL A 907 -11.60 9.63 -0.92
N GLY A 908 -12.31 10.67 -1.35
CA GLY A 908 -13.74 10.64 -1.64
C GLY A 908 -14.04 10.10 -3.05
N GLU A 909 -15.31 10.08 -3.41
CA GLU A 909 -15.76 9.49 -4.68
C GLU A 909 -15.41 10.31 -5.93
N GLY A 910 -15.33 9.63 -7.07
CA GLY A 910 -15.40 10.25 -8.39
C GLY A 910 -14.15 11.00 -8.85
N ASN A 911 -12.99 10.72 -8.26
CA ASN A 911 -11.72 11.26 -8.73
C ASN A 911 -11.26 10.55 -10.02
N VAL A 912 -10.77 11.31 -11.00
CA VAL A 912 -10.38 10.80 -12.32
C VAL A 912 -8.98 11.27 -12.71
N LEU A 913 -8.17 10.37 -13.24
CA LEU A 913 -6.86 10.64 -13.82
C LEU A 913 -6.91 10.23 -15.29
N ARG A 914 -6.75 11.17 -16.22
CA ARG A 914 -6.93 10.95 -17.66
C ARG A 914 -5.74 11.45 -18.49
N HIS A 915 -5.31 10.76 -19.54
CA HIS A 915 -4.25 11.25 -20.44
C HIS A 915 -2.94 11.61 -19.72
N ASN A 916 -2.61 10.94 -18.61
CA ASN A 916 -1.45 11.29 -17.82
C ASN A 916 -0.28 10.35 -18.11
N ILE A 917 0.95 10.81 -17.85
CA ILE A 917 2.17 10.03 -17.99
C ILE A 917 2.92 10.01 -16.66
N ALA A 918 3.27 8.84 -16.13
CA ALA A 918 4.15 8.71 -14.98
C ALA A 918 5.37 7.86 -15.32
N HIS A 919 6.57 8.37 -15.04
CA HIS A 919 7.77 7.60 -15.32
C HIS A 919 8.97 7.89 -14.44
N HIS A 920 9.86 6.91 -14.29
CA HIS A 920 11.09 7.07 -13.52
C HIS A 920 10.87 7.63 -12.11
N ASN A 921 9.70 7.41 -11.50
CA ASN A 921 9.50 7.68 -10.08
C ASN A 921 10.14 6.52 -9.29
N ILE A 922 10.75 6.80 -8.14
CA ILE A 922 11.51 5.79 -7.41
C ILE A 922 10.62 4.64 -6.95
N ASP A 923 9.36 4.92 -6.58
CA ASP A 923 8.41 3.93 -6.11
C ASP A 923 7.45 3.52 -7.22
N ASP A 924 6.25 4.10 -7.33
CA ASP A 924 5.27 3.71 -8.35
C ASP A 924 4.92 4.82 -9.34
N GLY A 925 4.33 4.45 -10.48
CA GLY A 925 3.67 5.41 -11.36
C GLY A 925 2.40 5.97 -10.73
N TRP A 926 1.51 5.07 -10.29
CA TRP A 926 0.29 5.37 -9.54
C TRP A 926 0.20 4.54 -8.27
N ASP A 927 -0.25 5.16 -7.18
CA ASP A 927 -0.58 4.46 -5.93
C ASP A 927 -1.94 4.89 -5.35
N LEU A 928 -2.86 3.93 -5.28
CA LEU A 928 -4.22 4.04 -4.72
C LEU A 928 -4.36 3.30 -3.37
N TYR A 929 -3.30 3.26 -2.57
CA TYR A 929 -3.27 2.58 -1.28
C TYR A 929 -4.41 3.00 -0.33
N ALA A 930 -5.22 2.02 0.06
CA ALA A 930 -6.23 2.13 1.11
C ALA A 930 -5.74 1.46 2.40
N LYS A 931 -6.00 2.10 3.54
CA LYS A 931 -5.49 1.66 4.85
C LYS A 931 -6.64 1.15 5.72
N SER A 932 -6.49 -0.02 6.33
CA SER A 932 -7.53 -0.65 7.17
C SER A 932 -7.93 0.21 8.37
N THR A 933 -7.01 1.04 8.87
CA THR A 933 -7.29 1.95 10.00
C THR A 933 -8.13 3.17 9.61
N THR A 934 -8.21 3.53 8.34
CA THR A 934 -9.09 4.63 7.85
C THR A 934 -10.32 4.11 7.13
N GLY A 935 -10.33 2.83 6.75
CA GLY A 935 -11.42 2.20 6.03
C GLY A 935 -11.27 2.29 4.50
N PRO A 936 -12.29 1.83 3.76
CA PRO A 936 -12.35 1.93 2.30
C PRO A 936 -12.26 3.38 1.82
N ILE A 937 -11.71 3.58 0.62
CA ILE A 937 -11.68 4.89 -0.06
C ILE A 937 -12.63 4.88 -1.27
N GLY A 938 -13.00 6.06 -1.74
CA GLY A 938 -13.89 6.21 -2.89
C GLY A 938 -13.28 5.69 -4.19
N THR A 939 -14.13 5.39 -5.16
CA THR A 939 -13.71 4.88 -6.46
C THR A 939 -12.87 5.91 -7.21
N VAL A 940 -11.80 5.41 -7.81
CA VAL A 940 -10.85 6.17 -8.63
C VAL A 940 -10.84 5.56 -10.02
N ILE A 941 -10.92 6.43 -11.03
CA ILE A 941 -10.81 6.03 -12.44
C ILE A 941 -9.48 6.55 -12.97
N VAL A 942 -8.64 5.64 -13.44
CA VAL A 942 -7.44 5.97 -14.21
C VAL A 942 -7.71 5.56 -15.64
N GLU A 943 -7.63 6.49 -16.58
CA GLU A 943 -7.95 6.24 -17.98
C GLU A 943 -7.00 6.89 -18.97
N ASP A 944 -6.84 6.29 -20.14
CA ASP A 944 -6.08 6.87 -21.25
C ASP A 944 -4.65 7.27 -20.87
N SER A 945 -4.02 6.58 -19.91
CA SER A 945 -2.78 7.00 -19.25
C SER A 945 -1.63 5.99 -19.42
N VAL A 946 -0.40 6.44 -19.20
CA VAL A 946 0.83 5.64 -19.42
C VAL A 946 1.75 5.63 -18.20
N ALA A 947 2.18 4.44 -17.77
CA ALA A 947 3.15 4.25 -16.69
C ALA A 947 4.41 3.53 -17.18
N TYR A 948 5.59 4.14 -17.13
CA TYR A 948 6.80 3.46 -17.60
C TYR A 948 8.08 3.72 -16.81
N ALA A 949 8.98 2.74 -16.79
CA ALA A 949 10.28 2.84 -16.13
C ALA A 949 10.24 3.33 -14.66
N ASN A 950 9.12 3.17 -13.95
CA ASN A 950 9.04 3.43 -12.51
C ASN A 950 9.82 2.35 -11.75
N GLY A 951 10.31 2.70 -10.56
CA GLY A 951 11.27 1.89 -9.80
C GLY A 951 12.74 2.20 -10.15
N PHE A 952 12.97 3.12 -11.09
CA PHE A 952 14.30 3.60 -11.49
C PHE A 952 14.30 5.12 -11.56
N LEU A 953 15.48 5.73 -11.40
CA LEU A 953 15.68 7.14 -11.72
C LEU A 953 16.48 7.28 -13.01
N GLU A 954 16.13 8.26 -13.84
CA GLU A 954 16.86 8.49 -15.10
C GLU A 954 18.34 8.84 -14.85
N ALA A 955 18.59 9.67 -13.84
CA ALA A 955 19.94 10.14 -13.49
C ALA A 955 20.78 9.10 -12.71
N ASP A 956 20.13 8.18 -11.99
CA ASP A 956 20.79 7.09 -11.25
C ASP A 956 19.93 5.80 -11.26
N PRO A 957 19.98 5.02 -12.35
CA PRO A 957 19.22 3.78 -12.47
C PRO A 957 19.63 2.69 -11.47
N SER A 958 20.69 2.89 -10.68
CA SER A 958 21.11 1.94 -9.64
C SER A 958 20.35 2.10 -8.33
N LYS A 959 19.70 3.25 -8.12
CA LYS A 959 18.78 3.47 -7.02
C LYS A 959 17.40 2.94 -7.44
N THR A 960 16.84 2.02 -6.66
CA THR A 960 15.59 1.34 -6.98
C THR A 960 14.59 1.37 -5.81
N GLY A 961 13.29 1.39 -6.11
CA GLY A 961 12.18 1.18 -5.16
C GLY A 961 11.32 -0.03 -5.53
N GLU A 962 10.00 0.00 -5.30
CA GLU A 962 9.12 -1.11 -5.67
C GLU A 962 8.87 -1.18 -7.19
N GLY A 963 8.55 -0.06 -7.81
CA GLY A 963 8.51 0.07 -9.26
C GLY A 963 7.25 -0.46 -9.93
N ASN A 964 6.06 -0.29 -9.37
CA ASN A 964 4.84 -0.68 -10.06
C ASN A 964 4.42 0.42 -11.06
N GLY A 965 3.78 0.01 -12.17
CA GLY A 965 3.14 0.96 -13.08
C GLY A 965 1.89 1.56 -12.42
N PHE A 966 0.90 0.70 -12.18
CA PHE A 966 -0.38 1.04 -11.55
C PHE A 966 -0.62 0.18 -10.30
N LYS A 967 -0.48 0.76 -9.11
CA LYS A 967 -0.83 0.14 -7.82
C LYS A 967 -2.24 0.57 -7.41
N LEU A 968 -3.18 -0.36 -7.46
CA LEU A 968 -4.63 -0.10 -7.45
C LEU A 968 -5.32 -0.54 -6.13
N GLY A 969 -4.64 -0.48 -4.99
CA GLY A 969 -5.24 -0.85 -3.71
C GLY A 969 -4.24 -0.99 -2.55
N GLY A 970 -4.71 -1.47 -1.40
CA GLY A 970 -3.90 -1.67 -0.19
C GLY A 970 -4.65 -2.43 0.91
N GLU A 971 -3.91 -3.13 1.77
CA GLU A 971 -4.38 -3.76 3.03
C GLU A 971 -5.68 -4.58 2.97
N SER A 972 -5.98 -5.21 1.83
CA SER A 972 -7.22 -5.94 1.61
C SER A 972 -8.49 -5.09 1.75
N MET A 973 -8.36 -3.78 1.56
CA MET A 973 -9.47 -2.83 1.60
C MET A 973 -10.11 -2.65 0.22
N PRO A 974 -11.45 -2.71 0.10
CA PRO A 974 -12.15 -2.46 -1.16
C PRO A 974 -12.05 -0.99 -1.59
N GLY A 975 -12.10 -0.77 -2.90
CA GLY A 975 -12.09 0.57 -3.52
C GLY A 975 -12.78 0.64 -4.90
N ASP A 976 -13.13 -0.49 -5.51
CA ASP A 976 -13.81 -0.59 -6.82
C ASP A 976 -13.11 0.20 -7.96
N HIS A 977 -11.78 0.34 -7.88
CA HIS A 977 -10.99 1.17 -8.79
C HIS A 977 -11.03 0.64 -10.23
N LEU A 978 -11.11 1.54 -11.20
CA LEU A 978 -11.15 1.23 -12.63
C LEU A 978 -9.90 1.75 -13.33
N LEU A 979 -9.11 0.85 -13.92
CA LEU A 979 -8.06 1.17 -14.88
C LEU A 979 -8.57 0.90 -16.29
N ARG A 980 -8.62 1.93 -17.14
CA ARG A 980 -9.18 1.85 -18.49
C ARG A 980 -8.25 2.39 -19.57
N ASN A 981 -8.20 1.76 -20.74
CA ASN A 981 -7.50 2.26 -21.92
C ASN A 981 -6.07 2.75 -21.62
N SER A 982 -5.33 2.02 -20.79
CA SER A 982 -4.07 2.49 -20.20
C SER A 982 -2.93 1.52 -20.49
N LEU A 983 -1.70 2.04 -20.53
CA LEU A 983 -0.54 1.28 -20.96
C LEU A 983 0.60 1.34 -19.94
N SER A 984 1.22 0.21 -19.60
CA SER A 984 2.41 0.19 -18.75
C SER A 984 3.59 -0.53 -19.38
N TYR A 985 4.80 0.02 -19.30
CA TYR A 985 5.99 -0.69 -19.78
C TYR A 985 7.31 -0.41 -19.06
N GLY A 986 8.20 -1.42 -19.04
CA GLY A 986 9.56 -1.25 -18.52
C GLY A 986 9.66 -0.89 -17.04
N ASN A 987 8.59 -1.03 -16.26
CA ASN A 987 8.62 -0.76 -14.82
C ASN A 987 9.39 -1.89 -14.10
N LEU A 988 10.13 -1.56 -13.02
CA LEU A 988 10.96 -2.51 -12.26
C LEU A 988 10.13 -3.65 -11.65
N GLY A 989 8.90 -3.36 -11.23
CA GLY A 989 7.96 -4.28 -10.60
C GLY A 989 6.81 -4.65 -11.53
N THR A 990 5.58 -4.64 -11.00
CA THR A 990 4.40 -5.06 -11.76
C THR A 990 3.82 -3.91 -12.57
N GLY A 991 3.45 -4.13 -13.84
CA GLY A 991 2.75 -3.17 -14.67
C GLY A 991 1.43 -2.71 -14.04
N VAL A 992 0.58 -3.66 -13.65
CA VAL A 992 -0.68 -3.42 -12.92
C VAL A 992 -0.80 -4.37 -11.73
N THR A 993 -0.94 -3.83 -10.53
CA THR A 993 -1.13 -4.62 -9.30
C THR A 993 -2.36 -4.16 -8.53
N SER A 994 -3.18 -5.12 -8.09
CA SER A 994 -4.24 -4.92 -7.11
C SER A 994 -3.71 -4.48 -5.74
N ASN A 995 -2.47 -4.85 -5.42
CA ASN A 995 -1.83 -4.60 -4.13
C ASN A 995 -2.73 -4.96 -2.94
N SER A 996 -3.32 -6.15 -3.00
CA SER A 996 -4.33 -6.66 -2.05
C SER A 996 -5.73 -6.05 -2.17
N GLY A 997 -5.99 -5.00 -2.96
CA GLY A 997 -7.36 -4.50 -3.18
C GLY A 997 -8.25 -5.59 -3.81
N PRO A 998 -9.39 -5.98 -3.21
CA PRO A 998 -10.13 -7.18 -3.60
C PRO A 998 -11.03 -7.04 -4.85
N ASP A 999 -11.24 -5.83 -5.37
CA ASP A 999 -12.32 -5.49 -6.31
C ASP A 999 -11.89 -4.57 -7.47
N VAL A 1000 -10.64 -4.68 -7.91
CA VAL A 1000 -10.10 -3.90 -9.04
C VAL A 1000 -10.71 -4.30 -10.38
N ARG A 1001 -10.96 -3.32 -11.25
CA ARG A 1001 -11.50 -3.49 -12.60
C ARG A 1001 -10.53 -3.01 -13.67
N LEU A 1002 -10.28 -3.86 -14.67
CA LEU A 1002 -9.39 -3.57 -15.80
C LEU A 1002 -10.18 -3.54 -17.11
N ARG A 1003 -9.92 -2.55 -17.96
CA ARG A 1003 -10.55 -2.47 -19.27
C ARG A 1003 -9.61 -1.92 -20.34
N ASP A 1004 -9.42 -2.63 -21.44
CA ASP A 1004 -8.62 -2.15 -22.58
C ASP A 1004 -7.17 -1.77 -22.13
N VAL A 1005 -6.52 -2.63 -21.34
CA VAL A 1005 -5.21 -2.33 -20.71
C VAL A 1005 -4.08 -3.05 -21.44
N THR A 1006 -2.98 -2.37 -21.73
CA THR A 1006 -1.79 -2.99 -22.35
C THR A 1006 -0.59 -2.95 -21.40
N THR A 1007 0.03 -4.09 -21.11
CA THR A 1007 1.23 -4.18 -20.26
C THR A 1007 2.36 -4.87 -21.01
N VAL A 1008 3.52 -4.23 -21.12
CA VAL A 1008 4.67 -4.73 -21.90
C VAL A 1008 5.99 -4.59 -21.17
N SER A 1009 6.89 -5.57 -21.20
CA SER A 1009 8.28 -5.44 -20.68
C SER A 1009 8.42 -5.01 -19.19
N ASN A 1010 7.38 -5.11 -18.36
CA ASN A 1010 7.48 -4.93 -16.90
C ASN A 1010 7.99 -6.23 -16.28
N ASP A 1011 8.53 -6.25 -15.04
CA ASP A 1011 8.91 -7.53 -14.39
C ASP A 1011 7.74 -8.52 -14.40
N ARG A 1012 6.53 -8.04 -14.10
CA ARG A 1012 5.27 -8.76 -14.29
C ARG A 1012 4.25 -7.85 -14.96
N GLY A 1013 3.42 -8.38 -15.86
CA GLY A 1013 2.35 -7.58 -16.48
C GLY A 1013 1.25 -7.21 -15.48
N VAL A 1014 0.53 -8.22 -14.99
CA VAL A 1014 -0.63 -8.05 -14.11
C VAL A 1014 -0.54 -8.92 -12.85
N ARG A 1015 -0.96 -8.36 -11.70
CA ARG A 1015 -1.07 -9.06 -10.41
C ARG A 1015 -2.38 -8.72 -9.70
N LEU A 1016 -3.35 -9.62 -9.74
CA LEU A 1016 -4.61 -9.56 -8.99
C LEU A 1016 -4.58 -10.61 -7.87
N GLU A 1017 -4.47 -10.19 -6.61
CA GLU A 1017 -4.41 -11.06 -5.43
C GLU A 1017 -4.84 -10.31 -4.17
N THR A 1018 -5.31 -11.02 -3.15
CA THR A 1018 -5.65 -10.42 -1.85
C THR A 1018 -5.66 -11.46 -0.73
N ASN A 1019 -5.61 -11.00 0.51
CA ASN A 1019 -5.92 -11.82 1.69
C ASN A 1019 -7.39 -11.70 2.13
N ALA A 1020 -8.20 -10.87 1.46
CA ALA A 1020 -9.64 -10.82 1.71
C ALA A 1020 -10.28 -12.17 1.34
N ALA A 1021 -11.27 -12.62 2.10
CA ALA A 1021 -11.90 -13.94 1.91
C ALA A 1021 -12.62 -14.11 0.56
N THR A 1022 -12.93 -13.01 -0.12
CA THR A 1022 -13.55 -13.01 -1.45
C THR A 1022 -13.01 -11.87 -2.30
N THR A 1023 -12.91 -12.08 -3.61
CA THR A 1023 -12.60 -11.04 -4.61
C THR A 1023 -13.83 -10.66 -5.45
N ALA A 1024 -13.72 -9.56 -6.18
CA ALA A 1024 -14.67 -9.10 -7.20
C ALA A 1024 -13.94 -8.44 -8.38
N TYR A 1025 -12.84 -9.03 -8.83
CA TYR A 1025 -12.07 -8.54 -9.96
C TYR A 1025 -12.85 -8.64 -11.27
N GLU A 1026 -12.77 -7.60 -12.10
CA GLU A 1026 -13.27 -7.59 -13.47
C GLU A 1026 -12.13 -7.28 -14.44
N ALA A 1027 -12.07 -7.95 -15.59
CA ALA A 1027 -11.12 -7.59 -16.64
C ALA A 1027 -11.67 -7.90 -18.04
N THR A 1028 -11.54 -6.95 -18.97
CA THR A 1028 -11.86 -7.11 -20.40
C THR A 1028 -10.84 -6.35 -21.26
N GLY A 1029 -10.44 -6.88 -22.41
CA GLY A 1029 -9.52 -6.21 -23.32
C GLY A 1029 -8.08 -6.06 -22.81
N VAL A 1030 -7.61 -6.95 -21.93
CA VAL A 1030 -6.24 -6.85 -21.38
C VAL A 1030 -5.21 -7.49 -22.30
N ILE A 1031 -4.07 -6.84 -22.53
CA ILE A 1031 -2.87 -7.40 -23.17
C ILE A 1031 -1.74 -7.44 -22.13
N SER A 1032 -1.15 -8.61 -21.91
CA SER A 1032 0.11 -8.78 -21.18
C SER A 1032 1.12 -9.47 -22.06
N TRP A 1033 2.21 -8.77 -22.39
CA TRP A 1033 3.14 -9.20 -23.43
C TRP A 1033 4.60 -8.94 -23.05
N GLN A 1034 5.51 -9.88 -23.30
CA GLN A 1034 6.95 -9.74 -23.04
C GLN A 1034 7.37 -9.37 -21.60
N ASN A 1035 6.50 -9.54 -20.62
CA ASN A 1035 6.85 -9.39 -19.21
C ASN A 1035 7.67 -10.63 -18.75
N PRO A 1036 8.84 -10.54 -18.12
CA PRO A 1036 9.66 -11.71 -17.75
C PRO A 1036 8.97 -12.69 -16.79
N THR A 1037 8.11 -12.18 -15.91
CA THR A 1037 7.29 -12.96 -14.98
C THR A 1037 5.85 -13.03 -15.48
N VAL A 1038 5.26 -14.23 -15.38
CA VAL A 1038 3.85 -14.47 -15.72
C VAL A 1038 2.89 -13.65 -14.87
N ASP A 1039 1.73 -13.32 -15.40
CA ASP A 1039 0.66 -12.68 -14.64
C ASP A 1039 0.24 -13.57 -13.46
N LEU A 1040 -0.22 -12.95 -12.36
CA LEU A 1040 -0.83 -13.64 -11.22
C LEU A 1040 -2.28 -13.21 -11.09
N LEU A 1041 -3.18 -14.18 -11.14
CA LEU A 1041 -4.63 -13.97 -11.03
C LEU A 1041 -5.16 -14.92 -9.94
N ASP A 1042 -5.06 -14.50 -8.69
CA ASP A 1042 -5.52 -15.23 -7.50
C ASP A 1042 -6.98 -14.86 -7.19
N LEU A 1043 -7.90 -15.48 -7.93
CA LEU A 1043 -9.33 -15.20 -7.85
C LEU A 1043 -9.97 -15.96 -6.67
N GLN A 1044 -10.58 -15.23 -5.75
CA GLN A 1044 -11.39 -15.76 -4.65
C GLN A 1044 -12.87 -15.43 -4.88
N GLN A 1045 -13.35 -15.64 -6.11
CA GLN A 1045 -14.69 -15.27 -6.55
C GLN A 1045 -15.34 -16.38 -7.37
N ALA A 1046 -16.68 -16.40 -7.34
CA ALA A 1046 -17.45 -17.39 -8.10
C ALA A 1046 -17.44 -17.10 -9.62
N ASP A 1047 -17.38 -15.83 -10.00
CA ASP A 1047 -17.33 -15.43 -11.41
C ASP A 1047 -15.88 -15.33 -11.90
N THR A 1048 -15.43 -16.32 -12.64
CA THR A 1048 -14.07 -16.36 -13.21
C THR A 1048 -14.06 -15.99 -14.69
N SER A 1049 -15.11 -15.34 -15.21
CA SER A 1049 -15.27 -15.04 -16.64
C SER A 1049 -14.06 -14.33 -17.25
N LEU A 1050 -13.39 -13.46 -16.47
CA LEU A 1050 -12.19 -12.72 -16.89
C LEU A 1050 -11.05 -13.61 -17.42
N LEU A 1051 -10.96 -14.87 -16.94
CA LEU A 1051 -9.96 -15.84 -17.40
C LEU A 1051 -10.27 -16.41 -18.78
N THR A 1052 -11.54 -16.35 -19.19
CA THR A 1052 -12.05 -16.95 -20.44
C THR A 1052 -12.59 -15.93 -21.42
N ASP A 1053 -12.60 -14.65 -21.05
CA ASP A 1053 -12.98 -13.57 -21.94
C ASP A 1053 -11.94 -13.49 -23.08
N PRO A 1054 -12.36 -13.72 -24.34
CA PRO A 1054 -11.44 -13.80 -25.47
C PRO A 1054 -10.78 -12.45 -25.81
N SER A 1055 -11.23 -11.35 -25.21
CA SER A 1055 -10.58 -10.04 -25.33
C SER A 1055 -9.33 -9.91 -24.45
N ASN A 1056 -9.15 -10.81 -23.47
CA ASN A 1056 -8.00 -10.82 -22.57
C ASN A 1056 -6.91 -11.78 -23.07
N HIS A 1057 -5.71 -11.23 -23.27
CA HIS A 1057 -4.49 -11.90 -23.68
C HIS A 1057 -3.47 -11.87 -22.53
N TRP A 1058 -3.66 -12.77 -21.56
CA TRP A 1058 -2.80 -12.90 -20.38
C TRP A 1058 -1.44 -13.55 -20.71
N HIS A 1059 -0.40 -13.21 -19.96
CA HIS A 1059 0.90 -13.88 -20.00
C HIS A 1059 0.99 -14.95 -18.90
N LEU A 1060 0.49 -16.16 -19.16
CA LEU A 1060 0.40 -17.25 -18.16
C LEU A 1060 1.46 -18.38 -18.35
N GLY A 1061 2.48 -18.15 -19.18
CA GLY A 1061 3.62 -19.07 -19.36
C GLY A 1061 3.51 -20.05 -20.54
N ALA A 1062 2.31 -20.32 -21.06
CA ALA A 1062 2.13 -20.85 -22.43
C ALA A 1062 2.05 -19.68 -23.41
N GLY A 1063 2.70 -19.79 -24.57
CA GLY A 1063 2.86 -18.67 -25.52
C GLY A 1063 1.59 -17.83 -25.70
N THR A 1064 1.74 -16.51 -25.61
CA THR A 1064 0.68 -15.54 -25.90
C THR A 1064 0.47 -15.44 -27.42
N ASP A 1065 -0.77 -15.28 -27.85
CA ASP A 1065 -1.14 -15.01 -29.25
C ASP A 1065 -0.80 -13.58 -29.69
N VAL A 1066 -0.34 -12.76 -28.75
CA VAL A 1066 0.20 -11.42 -28.99
C VAL A 1066 1.62 -11.55 -29.52
N ASP A 1067 1.88 -10.91 -30.66
CA ASP A 1067 3.23 -10.81 -31.23
C ASP A 1067 3.55 -9.38 -31.66
N ALA A 1068 4.79 -9.14 -32.08
CA ALA A 1068 5.25 -7.80 -32.43
C ALA A 1068 4.47 -7.18 -33.60
N SER A 1069 3.78 -7.96 -34.45
CA SER A 1069 2.96 -7.44 -35.56
C SER A 1069 1.67 -6.77 -35.10
N TRP A 1070 1.25 -7.01 -33.86
CA TRP A 1070 0.13 -6.31 -33.24
C TRP A 1070 0.46 -4.86 -32.96
N PHE A 1071 1.74 -4.49 -32.89
CA PHE A 1071 2.19 -3.15 -32.57
C PHE A 1071 2.81 -2.46 -33.78
N VAL A 1072 2.59 -1.15 -33.90
CA VAL A 1072 3.22 -0.30 -34.94
C VAL A 1072 4.75 -0.29 -34.76
N SER A 1073 5.21 -0.16 -33.51
CA SER A 1073 6.60 -0.22 -33.10
C SER A 1073 6.73 -0.82 -31.71
N THR A 1074 7.84 -1.51 -31.46
CA THR A 1074 8.26 -1.98 -30.12
C THR A 1074 9.60 -1.35 -29.73
N ASP A 1075 9.98 -0.26 -30.40
CA ASP A 1075 11.20 0.48 -30.16
C ASP A 1075 11.03 1.39 -28.93
N GLU A 1076 11.39 0.88 -27.76
CA GLU A 1076 11.38 1.62 -26.49
C GLU A 1076 12.39 2.78 -26.45
N THR A 1077 13.02 3.20 -27.55
CA THR A 1077 13.69 4.51 -27.66
C THR A 1077 12.73 5.65 -28.02
N LEU A 1078 11.54 5.33 -28.49
CA LEU A 1078 10.42 6.26 -28.58
C LEU A 1078 9.93 6.60 -27.18
N ARG A 1079 9.47 7.84 -26.96
CA ARG A 1079 8.99 8.32 -25.66
C ARG A 1079 7.57 8.84 -25.82
N PRO A 1080 6.62 8.41 -24.96
CA PRO A 1080 5.31 9.02 -24.89
C PRO A 1080 5.44 10.51 -24.57
N GLU A 1081 4.57 11.33 -25.15
CA GLU A 1081 4.45 12.75 -24.80
C GLU A 1081 2.98 13.17 -24.69
N ILE A 1082 2.72 14.23 -23.94
CA ILE A 1082 1.40 14.88 -23.96
C ILE A 1082 1.32 15.74 -25.23
N ALA A 1083 0.45 15.33 -26.16
CA ALA A 1083 0.26 16.00 -27.42
C ALA A 1083 -0.32 17.41 -27.27
N ALA A 1084 -0.32 18.17 -28.37
CA ALA A 1084 -0.90 19.51 -28.40
C ALA A 1084 -2.42 19.52 -28.18
N ASP A 1085 -3.10 18.42 -28.49
CA ASP A 1085 -4.52 18.23 -28.16
C ASP A 1085 -4.77 17.72 -26.72
N GLY A 1086 -3.71 17.44 -25.95
CA GLY A 1086 -3.80 16.92 -24.59
C GLY A 1086 -3.93 15.39 -24.49
N SER A 1087 -4.07 14.66 -25.59
CA SER A 1087 -3.97 13.20 -25.57
C SER A 1087 -2.54 12.73 -25.32
N VAL A 1088 -2.37 11.45 -24.97
CA VAL A 1088 -1.05 10.81 -24.96
C VAL A 1088 -0.71 10.36 -26.38
N GLU A 1089 0.42 10.82 -26.90
CA GLU A 1089 0.98 10.40 -28.18
C GLU A 1089 2.14 9.43 -27.93
N MET A 1090 2.03 8.22 -28.48
CA MET A 1090 3.01 7.15 -28.26
C MET A 1090 4.07 7.08 -29.36
N HIS A 1091 3.95 7.87 -30.43
CA HIS A 1091 4.83 7.86 -31.60
C HIS A 1091 4.95 6.48 -32.26
N GLY A 1092 3.87 5.69 -32.23
CA GLY A 1092 3.85 4.31 -32.72
C GLY A 1092 4.34 3.27 -31.72
N LEU A 1093 4.90 3.65 -30.56
CA LEU A 1093 5.33 2.69 -29.54
C LEU A 1093 4.13 1.98 -28.92
N TYR A 1094 4.04 0.67 -29.11
CA TYR A 1094 2.94 -0.16 -28.63
C TYR A 1094 1.53 0.29 -29.05
N GLU A 1095 1.42 1.14 -30.08
CA GLU A 1095 0.15 1.42 -30.73
C GLU A 1095 -0.32 0.19 -31.50
N LEU A 1096 -1.57 -0.21 -31.28
CA LEU A 1096 -2.12 -1.42 -31.89
C LEU A 1096 -2.48 -1.23 -33.37
N THR A 1097 -2.05 -2.18 -34.19
CA THR A 1097 -2.43 -2.29 -35.61
C THR A 1097 -3.76 -3.02 -35.78
N ASP A 1098 -4.24 -3.15 -37.02
CA ASP A 1098 -5.41 -3.97 -37.37
C ASP A 1098 -5.16 -5.48 -37.20
N ALA A 1099 -3.92 -5.91 -36.91
CA ALA A 1099 -3.62 -7.31 -36.60
C ALA A 1099 -4.09 -7.71 -35.20
N ALA A 1100 -4.14 -6.76 -34.27
CA ALA A 1100 -4.72 -6.97 -32.95
C ALA A 1100 -6.26 -6.93 -33.02
N PRO A 1101 -6.98 -7.78 -32.26
CA PRO A 1101 -8.43 -7.69 -32.12
C PRO A 1101 -8.90 -6.27 -31.72
N ALA A 1102 -10.08 -5.89 -32.19
CA ALA A 1102 -10.60 -4.53 -31.99
C ALA A 1102 -11.08 -4.27 -30.55
N ASP A 1103 -11.36 -5.33 -29.81
CA ASP A 1103 -11.84 -5.37 -28.44
C ASP A 1103 -10.73 -5.58 -27.41
N THR A 1104 -9.47 -5.39 -27.79
CA THR A 1104 -8.34 -5.55 -26.86
C THR A 1104 -7.34 -4.40 -26.90
N GLY A 1105 -6.70 -4.22 -25.74
CA GLY A 1105 -5.59 -3.33 -25.44
C GLY A 1105 -5.89 -1.84 -25.55
N ALA A 1106 -4.95 -1.05 -25.05
CA ALA A 1106 -5.03 0.39 -25.05
C ALA A 1106 -4.91 0.97 -26.47
N ARG A 1107 -5.79 1.92 -26.80
CA ARG A 1107 -5.85 2.66 -28.07
C ARG A 1107 -6.09 4.13 -27.75
N PHE A 1108 -5.01 4.91 -27.68
CA PHE A 1108 -5.11 6.35 -27.47
C PHE A 1108 -5.64 7.02 -28.74
N VAL A 1109 -6.51 8.00 -28.55
CA VAL A 1109 -7.09 8.79 -29.64
C VAL A 1109 -6.91 10.27 -29.35
N PRO A 1110 -6.77 11.10 -30.40
CA PRO A 1110 -6.79 12.55 -30.27
C PRO A 1110 -8.00 13.05 -29.48
N VAL A 1111 -7.80 14.03 -28.61
CA VAL A 1111 -8.91 14.74 -27.97
C VAL A 1111 -9.57 15.64 -29.03
N GLU A 1112 -10.85 15.40 -29.33
CA GLU A 1112 -11.57 16.14 -30.38
C GLU A 1112 -11.70 17.64 -30.04
N ASP A 1113 -11.90 17.95 -28.75
CA ASP A 1113 -12.10 19.30 -28.22
C ASP A 1113 -11.05 19.59 -27.14
N PRO A 1114 -9.78 19.85 -27.51
CA PRO A 1114 -8.73 20.15 -26.54
C PRO A 1114 -9.05 21.43 -25.77
N THR A 1115 -8.64 21.49 -24.51
CA THR A 1115 -8.79 22.71 -23.70
C THR A 1115 -8.03 23.86 -24.35
N VAL A 1116 -8.74 24.95 -24.64
CA VAL A 1116 -8.14 26.21 -25.09
C VAL A 1116 -8.59 27.30 -24.12
N ILE A 1117 -7.64 27.80 -23.35
CA ILE A 1117 -7.87 28.90 -22.42
C ILE A 1117 -7.43 30.21 -23.07
N ASP A 1118 -8.41 31.03 -23.45
CA ASP A 1118 -8.15 32.41 -23.86
C ASP A 1118 -7.79 33.24 -22.62
N VAL A 1119 -6.69 34.00 -22.73
CA VAL A 1119 -6.31 34.95 -21.67
C VAL A 1119 -7.37 36.05 -21.58
N LEU A 1120 -7.98 36.15 -20.41
CA LEU A 1120 -8.96 37.18 -20.09
C LEU A 1120 -8.32 38.57 -20.16
N PRO A 1121 -9.14 39.63 -20.34
CA PRO A 1121 -8.65 40.99 -20.23
C PRO A 1121 -7.92 41.18 -18.91
N GLU A 1122 -6.71 41.74 -18.96
CA GLU A 1122 -5.97 42.09 -17.76
C GLU A 1122 -6.79 43.02 -16.87
N VAL A 1123 -6.65 42.86 -15.54
CA VAL A 1123 -7.21 43.85 -14.62
C VAL A 1123 -6.71 45.23 -15.02
N SER A 1124 -7.63 46.16 -15.20
CA SER A 1124 -7.23 47.55 -15.36
C SER A 1124 -6.64 47.99 -14.03
N ALA A 1125 -5.43 48.58 -14.04
CA ALA A 1125 -5.05 49.48 -12.95
C ALA A 1125 -6.25 50.40 -12.74
N GLY A 1126 -6.84 50.39 -11.53
CA GLY A 1126 -8.09 51.09 -11.26
C GLY A 1126 -8.05 52.50 -11.85
N GLU A 1127 -9.21 53.01 -12.33
CA GLU A 1127 -9.22 54.31 -13.02
C GLU A 1127 -8.38 55.31 -12.21
N PRO A 1128 -7.35 55.92 -12.84
CA PRO A 1128 -6.45 56.78 -12.11
C PRO A 1128 -7.27 57.83 -11.36
N GLY A 1129 -6.82 58.14 -10.15
CA GLY A 1129 -7.47 59.16 -9.34
C GLY A 1129 -7.58 60.47 -10.13
N PRO A 1130 -8.54 61.35 -9.78
CA PRO A 1130 -8.65 62.66 -10.41
C PRO A 1130 -7.30 63.38 -10.44
N ALA A 1131 -7.02 64.09 -11.54
CA ALA A 1131 -5.73 64.74 -11.78
C ALA A 1131 -5.21 65.51 -10.55
N ALA A 1132 -3.90 65.49 -10.31
CA ALA A 1132 -3.32 66.30 -9.24
C ALA A 1132 -3.68 67.78 -9.40
N TRP A 1133 -3.89 68.47 -8.28
CA TRP A 1133 -4.02 69.92 -8.31
C TRP A 1133 -2.66 70.59 -8.62
N TYR A 1134 -2.65 71.54 -9.55
CA TYR A 1134 -1.50 72.35 -9.91
C TYR A 1134 -1.84 73.85 -9.78
N ASP A 1135 -0.94 74.61 -9.18
CA ASP A 1135 -1.11 76.04 -8.92
C ASP A 1135 -1.31 76.89 -10.19
N THR A 1136 -0.67 76.49 -11.30
CA THR A 1136 -0.76 77.16 -12.60
C THR A 1136 -1.90 76.66 -13.47
N ALA A 1137 -2.61 75.60 -13.10
CA ALA A 1137 -3.71 75.04 -13.87
C ALA A 1137 -5.00 75.87 -13.74
N VAL A 1138 -5.79 75.88 -14.81
CA VAL A 1138 -7.10 76.54 -14.84
C VAL A 1138 -8.18 75.48 -14.68
N TYR A 1139 -9.01 75.65 -13.66
CA TYR A 1139 -10.13 74.76 -13.35
C TYR A 1139 -11.46 75.48 -13.58
N VAL A 1140 -12.47 74.80 -14.10
CA VAL A 1140 -13.85 75.27 -14.27
C VAL A 1140 -14.79 74.47 -13.38
N ARG A 1141 -16.06 74.92 -13.29
CA ARG A 1141 -17.07 74.21 -12.48
C ARG A 1141 -17.20 72.76 -12.93
N GLY A 1142 -17.10 71.83 -11.98
CA GLY A 1142 -17.20 70.39 -12.19
C GLY A 1142 -15.85 69.69 -12.40
N ASP A 1143 -14.75 70.43 -12.54
CA ASP A 1143 -13.42 69.81 -12.62
C ASP A 1143 -13.07 69.17 -11.28
N VAL A 1144 -12.57 67.94 -11.32
CA VAL A 1144 -12.21 67.17 -10.13
C VAL A 1144 -10.70 67.02 -10.07
N VAL A 1145 -10.12 67.24 -8.89
CA VAL A 1145 -8.68 67.11 -8.63
C VAL A 1145 -8.40 66.40 -7.33
N GLN A 1146 -7.23 65.79 -7.23
CA GLN A 1146 -6.71 65.28 -5.97
C GLN A 1146 -5.67 66.24 -5.38
N HIS A 1147 -5.73 66.45 -4.07
CA HIS A 1147 -4.75 67.20 -3.32
C HIS A 1147 -4.64 66.62 -1.89
N ASP A 1148 -3.41 66.33 -1.45
CA ASP A 1148 -3.12 65.75 -0.12
C ASP A 1148 -3.98 64.52 0.24
N GLY A 1149 -4.19 63.61 -0.72
CA GLY A 1149 -4.94 62.36 -0.50
C GLY A 1149 -6.47 62.51 -0.49
N VAL A 1150 -7.00 63.68 -0.87
CA VAL A 1150 -8.43 63.98 -0.88
C VAL A 1150 -8.87 64.47 -2.27
N VAL A 1151 -10.06 64.05 -2.70
CA VAL A 1151 -10.69 64.47 -3.96
C VAL A 1151 -11.54 65.72 -3.75
N TYR A 1152 -11.38 66.70 -4.64
CA TYR A 1152 -12.11 67.96 -4.62
C TYR A 1152 -12.74 68.29 -5.98
N GLU A 1153 -13.97 68.81 -5.98
CA GLU A 1153 -14.66 69.33 -7.17
C GLU A 1153 -14.67 70.87 -7.17
N ALA A 1154 -14.30 71.49 -8.28
CA ALA A 1154 -14.36 72.93 -8.47
C ALA A 1154 -15.81 73.41 -8.59
N ARG A 1155 -16.21 74.36 -7.76
CA ARG A 1155 -17.55 74.98 -7.74
C ARG A 1155 -17.73 76.04 -8.83
N TRP A 1156 -16.64 76.65 -9.28
CA TRP A 1156 -16.58 77.67 -10.34
C TRP A 1156 -15.14 77.83 -10.85
N TRP A 1157 -14.94 78.70 -11.84
CA TRP A 1157 -13.62 78.97 -12.41
C TRP A 1157 -12.59 79.38 -11.34
N THR A 1158 -11.47 78.67 -11.25
CA THR A 1158 -10.39 78.95 -10.30
C THR A 1158 -9.00 78.66 -10.88
N ARG A 1159 -7.98 79.32 -10.34
CA ARG A 1159 -6.55 79.15 -10.65
C ARG A 1159 -5.75 79.62 -9.43
N ASN A 1160 -4.70 78.88 -9.04
CA ASN A 1160 -3.84 79.20 -7.90
C ASN A 1160 -4.59 79.43 -6.56
N GLN A 1161 -5.70 78.73 -6.36
CA GLN A 1161 -6.38 78.64 -5.07
C GLN A 1161 -6.35 77.17 -4.65
N GLU A 1162 -5.60 76.86 -3.61
CA GLU A 1162 -5.33 75.50 -3.12
C GLU A 1162 -6.61 74.85 -2.53
N PRO A 1163 -6.92 73.58 -2.87
CA PRO A 1163 -7.95 72.80 -2.19
C PRO A 1163 -7.67 72.66 -0.68
N GLY A 1164 -8.71 72.48 0.14
CA GLY A 1164 -8.56 72.34 1.61
C GLY A 1164 -8.46 73.65 2.43
N ALA A 1165 -8.23 74.81 1.80
CA ALA A 1165 -8.30 76.13 2.47
C ALA A 1165 -9.78 76.60 2.67
N PRO A 1166 -10.11 77.48 3.64
CA PRO A 1166 -11.36 77.43 4.42
C PRO A 1166 -12.65 77.35 3.60
N GLY A 1167 -13.65 76.58 4.10
CA GLY A 1167 -14.83 76.01 3.40
C GLY A 1167 -15.78 76.91 2.56
N TYR A 1168 -15.45 78.18 2.36
CA TYR A 1168 -16.06 79.09 1.40
C TYR A 1168 -15.25 79.22 0.09
N GLY A 1169 -14.19 78.43 -0.09
CA GLY A 1169 -13.35 78.41 -1.28
C GLY A 1169 -14.01 77.82 -2.54
N PRO A 1170 -13.29 77.84 -3.67
CA PRO A 1170 -13.76 77.31 -4.95
C PRO A 1170 -13.84 75.77 -5.00
N TRP A 1171 -13.36 75.06 -3.98
CA TRP A 1171 -13.30 73.60 -3.93
C TRP A 1171 -14.35 73.03 -2.97
N ALA A 1172 -15.02 71.96 -3.39
CA ALA A 1172 -15.87 71.12 -2.55
C ALA A 1172 -15.17 69.77 -2.34
N GLU A 1173 -14.97 69.36 -1.09
CA GLU A 1173 -14.47 68.02 -0.77
C GLU A 1173 -15.50 66.96 -1.18
N VAL A 1174 -15.04 65.92 -1.88
CA VAL A 1174 -15.86 64.81 -2.40
C VAL A 1174 -15.64 63.55 -1.55
N GLY A 1175 -14.40 63.26 -1.17
CA GLY A 1175 -14.04 62.07 -0.41
C GLY A 1175 -12.52 61.81 -0.41
N PRO A 1176 -12.05 60.71 0.23
CA PRO A 1176 -10.67 60.26 0.11
C PRO A 1176 -10.33 59.93 -1.36
N ALA A 1177 -9.04 59.97 -1.70
CA ALA A 1177 -8.57 59.58 -3.01
C ALA A 1177 -8.07 58.13 -2.99
N ASP A 1178 -8.82 57.23 -3.61
CA ASP A 1178 -8.59 55.78 -3.57
C ASP A 1178 -7.52 55.31 -4.57
N ALA A 1179 -7.08 56.18 -5.48
CA ALA A 1179 -6.01 55.94 -6.46
C ALA A 1179 -5.17 57.20 -6.68
N ALA A 1180 -3.92 57.04 -7.11
CA ALA A 1180 -3.05 58.16 -7.48
C ALA A 1180 -3.39 58.72 -8.88
N PRO A 1181 -3.06 59.99 -9.18
CA PRO A 1181 -3.31 60.57 -10.50
C PRO A 1181 -2.46 59.92 -11.60
N ALA A 1182 -3.00 59.85 -12.81
CA ALA A 1182 -2.27 59.33 -13.98
C ALA A 1182 -0.98 60.12 -14.26
N VAL A 1183 0.06 59.41 -14.70
CA VAL A 1183 1.28 59.99 -15.26
C VAL A 1183 1.28 59.75 -16.78
N ALA A 1184 1.32 60.81 -17.57
CA ALA A 1184 1.25 60.75 -19.04
C ALA A 1184 2.63 60.66 -19.71
N GLU A 1185 2.67 60.35 -21.00
CA GLU A 1185 3.90 60.46 -21.79
C GLU A 1185 4.31 61.94 -21.94
N CYS A 1186 5.60 62.26 -21.78
CA CYS A 1186 6.07 63.64 -21.93
C CYS A 1186 5.93 64.17 -23.37
N ALA A 1187 5.26 65.32 -23.51
CA ALA A 1187 5.23 66.09 -24.76
C ALA A 1187 6.64 66.58 -25.16
N PRO A 1188 6.85 67.09 -26.39
CA PRO A 1188 8.14 67.66 -26.76
C PRO A 1188 8.61 68.72 -25.76
N ALA A 1189 9.88 68.64 -25.34
CA ALA A 1189 10.44 69.56 -24.36
C ALA A 1189 10.30 71.03 -24.79
N TRP A 1190 9.94 71.90 -23.85
CA TRP A 1190 9.82 73.33 -24.09
C TRP A 1190 11.15 73.94 -24.56
N ASP A 1191 11.13 74.68 -25.68
CA ASP A 1191 12.27 75.41 -26.23
C ASP A 1191 12.01 76.93 -26.13
N PRO A 1192 12.86 77.71 -25.43
CA PRO A 1192 12.71 79.16 -25.32
C PRO A 1192 12.77 79.90 -26.67
N ARG A 1193 13.25 79.27 -27.75
CA ARG A 1193 13.36 79.86 -29.09
C ARG A 1193 12.13 79.60 -29.95
N THR A 1194 11.24 78.71 -29.54
CA THR A 1194 10.03 78.35 -30.28
C THR A 1194 8.89 79.28 -29.91
N VAL A 1195 8.11 79.66 -30.93
CA VAL A 1195 6.84 80.37 -30.74
C VAL A 1195 5.76 79.32 -30.56
N TYR A 1196 5.02 79.42 -29.46
CA TYR A 1196 3.90 78.53 -29.19
C TYR A 1196 2.56 79.24 -29.35
N THR A 1197 1.58 78.56 -29.93
CA THR A 1197 0.20 79.05 -30.06
C THR A 1197 -0.74 78.40 -29.06
N GLY A 1198 -1.86 79.06 -28.75
CA GLY A 1198 -2.79 78.55 -27.74
C GLY A 1198 -3.28 77.14 -28.07
N GLY A 1199 -3.15 76.22 -27.11
CA GLY A 1199 -3.48 74.80 -27.22
C GLY A 1199 -2.27 73.87 -27.38
N GLU A 1200 -1.09 74.38 -27.75
CA GLU A 1200 0.12 73.56 -27.89
C GLU A 1200 0.64 73.07 -26.53
N ILE A 1201 1.13 71.83 -26.46
CA ILE A 1201 1.59 71.17 -25.24
C ILE A 1201 3.10 70.92 -25.33
N VAL A 1202 3.81 71.19 -24.23
CA VAL A 1202 5.24 70.95 -24.07
C VAL A 1202 5.53 70.31 -22.72
N SER A 1203 6.60 69.53 -22.61
CA SER A 1203 7.09 69.08 -21.31
C SER A 1203 8.10 70.07 -20.72
N PHE A 1204 8.00 70.30 -19.41
CA PHE A 1204 8.97 71.06 -18.64
C PHE A 1204 8.89 70.65 -17.16
N ASP A 1205 10.03 70.26 -16.58
CA ASP A 1205 10.17 69.87 -15.16
C ASP A 1205 9.21 68.75 -14.70
N GLY A 1206 9.10 67.68 -15.51
CA GLY A 1206 8.25 66.52 -15.19
C GLY A 1206 6.74 66.75 -15.34
N LEU A 1207 6.33 67.87 -15.95
CA LEU A 1207 4.92 68.18 -16.22
C LEU A 1207 4.70 68.52 -17.71
N ASN A 1208 3.56 68.10 -18.24
CA ASN A 1208 3.04 68.61 -19.50
C ASN A 1208 2.30 69.93 -19.26
N HIS A 1209 2.64 70.96 -20.03
CA HIS A 1209 2.06 72.31 -19.96
C HIS A 1209 1.40 72.69 -21.28
N ARG A 1210 0.17 73.21 -21.22
CA ARG A 1210 -0.57 73.73 -22.37
C ARG A 1210 -0.45 75.25 -22.45
N ALA A 1211 -0.09 75.75 -23.62
CA ALA A 1211 -0.10 77.19 -23.91
C ALA A 1211 -1.55 77.70 -23.89
N LEU A 1212 -1.85 78.69 -23.05
CA LEU A 1212 -3.17 79.32 -22.96
C LEU A 1212 -3.41 80.34 -24.09
N TRP A 1213 -2.34 80.94 -24.60
CA TRP A 1213 -2.34 81.90 -25.70
C TRP A 1213 -0.95 81.94 -26.35
N TRP A 1214 -0.78 82.77 -27.39
CA TRP A 1214 0.50 82.95 -28.07
C TRP A 1214 1.63 83.32 -27.09
N THR A 1215 2.73 82.58 -27.12
CA THR A 1215 3.87 82.83 -26.23
C THR A 1215 5.23 82.54 -26.86
N LEU A 1216 6.26 83.25 -26.41
CA LEU A 1216 7.66 83.10 -26.80
C LEU A 1216 8.54 83.44 -25.60
N ARG A 1217 9.51 82.58 -25.28
CA ARG A 1217 10.47 82.74 -24.15
C ARG A 1217 9.85 82.81 -22.75
N GLN A 1218 8.55 82.62 -22.58
CA GLN A 1218 7.95 82.47 -21.26
C GLN A 1218 8.10 81.01 -20.85
N GLU A 1219 8.83 80.76 -19.77
CA GLU A 1219 9.05 79.43 -19.23
C GLU A 1219 7.77 78.90 -18.56
N PRO A 1220 7.35 77.65 -18.81
CA PRO A 1220 6.27 77.03 -18.07
C PRO A 1220 6.53 77.03 -16.56
N GLY A 1221 5.50 77.26 -15.74
CA GLY A 1221 5.65 77.33 -14.27
C GLY A 1221 6.29 78.61 -13.70
N ALA A 1222 6.98 79.44 -14.50
CA ALA A 1222 7.66 80.65 -13.99
C ALA A 1222 6.70 81.74 -13.43
N SER A 1223 5.39 81.64 -13.72
CA SER A 1223 4.35 82.47 -13.12
C SER A 1223 3.01 81.74 -13.15
N VAL A 1224 2.32 81.72 -12.00
CA VAL A 1224 0.94 81.19 -11.88
C VAL A 1224 -0.08 81.94 -12.74
N TRP A 1225 0.27 83.12 -13.27
CA TRP A 1225 -0.53 83.89 -14.22
C TRP A 1225 0.10 83.95 -15.62
N GLY A 1226 1.11 83.11 -15.87
CA GLY A 1226 1.83 83.01 -17.15
C GLY A 1226 1.00 82.37 -18.27
N ALA A 1227 1.59 82.31 -19.46
CA ALA A 1227 0.97 81.76 -20.66
C ALA A 1227 0.84 80.23 -20.68
N TRP A 1228 1.31 79.54 -19.65
CA TRP A 1228 1.29 78.08 -19.56
C TRP A 1228 0.34 77.64 -18.43
N SER A 1229 -0.43 76.60 -18.69
CA SER A 1229 -1.23 75.88 -17.71
C SER A 1229 -0.66 74.48 -17.60
N ALA A 1230 -0.28 74.06 -16.38
CA ALA A 1230 -0.02 72.65 -16.13
C ALA A 1230 -1.27 71.81 -16.49
N VAL A 1231 -1.03 70.61 -17.00
CA VAL A 1231 -2.08 69.67 -17.43
C VAL A 1231 -2.00 68.41 -16.60
N GLU A 1232 -0.85 67.76 -16.58
CA GLU A 1232 -0.63 66.45 -15.97
C GLU A 1232 0.87 66.21 -15.74
N ALA A 1233 1.20 65.32 -14.82
CA ALA A 1233 2.56 64.82 -14.66
C ALA A 1233 2.95 63.99 -15.88
N CYS A 1234 4.23 64.02 -16.24
CA CYS A 1234 4.75 63.19 -17.31
C CYS A 1234 6.09 62.54 -16.94
N ALA A 1235 6.33 61.33 -17.45
CA ALA A 1235 7.56 60.56 -17.25
C ALA A 1235 8.12 60.03 -18.57
#